data_AF-A0A8H6RIQ0-F1
#
_entry.id   AF-A0A8H6RIQ0-F1
#
_cell.length_a   1.000
_cell.length_b   1.000
_cell.length_c   1.000
_cell.angle_alpha   90.00
_cell.angle_beta   90.00
_cell.angle_gamma   90.00
#
_symmetry.space_group_name_H-M   'P 1'
#
loop_
_entity.id
_entity.type
_entity.pdbx_description
1 polymer ?
#
loop_
_entity_poly.entity_id
_entity_poly.type
_entity_poly.pdbx_seq_one_letter_code
_entity_poly.pdbx_strand_id
1 'polypeptide(L)'
;MTHARSLLLIQKVASSFLASTALAQTFSAFTDDNGIAFWQNTWSTGIGDGNAQFGMALPPANASDYTDEYIGRLVATIPEGGTWMGLTHTSGMTNSLILLTWINGEEVMSSFRYASGYVEPDVYTGNASLSVISSFVNETHYGLTYRCKECWRWEQDGASSAQVPKTTSAAAQLMGWAQATQAPTNPEQTDAGIVQHASADIFTWDYIVVGSGAGGIPVADKLSESGATVLLIEKGPPSSGRWGGTMRPTWLEGSNLTRFDVPGLDNEIWVDSAGIACTDVGVMAGCVVGGGTAVNAGLWWKANPSDYDVDFPEGWKSSDMEAAIERTFERVPFTACPSMDDMIYQPEGYNVVAGALAASGWDNVTADLVPAQKNFTFSRPNHMFSNGERGGPMATYLVSASERENFKLITNTSVSRVVRDGSTASGVEVEAFLDGGLCGTIKANNIVLSAGAFGTPKILFRSGIGPQDQLEIVQSAESSSMIDSAQWINLPVGEGLNDHTSTDIVVTHPNVTTYDFYAAYDDPIQSDVDKYLDSRSGILAQSAPNLVANFWQEVEGADGVTRQLQYTARVETSHDVISDSAVSITQYLGRGQTGRGKATINKGLNMAVSEVPYLQDEYDLAAVKAGLQSLISALGADPSIIIQYPSSNQTLDDFLANYPVTTSARTANHWMGTCKIGTDSGLENGTAVVDLNTKVYGMDNLFVVDASIFPGMTSTNPSALIVNVAEHASEKILALGGGSSKGNSTTTASFSFPTASANSSSPIGSGTTGFSLSGTAAATGSAAPGATAGLASINQQCGGLGFTGLKGCEAGLECRQWNQYYYQLLPVSMGQPIAESSTLLNAQIGFLKTHLALIHLPPSAFPLFIQPILSLLLHNGLRDEDGAIIPPSRPWNFWHPFVNVSITPNECSIVCPREQAEELFAPLIGDLSPALQKSVSISDEDFSVITIGGEGLDAGQRVLDLTSPLALAGIPIFFITSYYSDFILVPLSMRPKVIHALEERGFVFEADSEDGEAGHMTNPASPLLHQRHPSSSSSSDGFGFGFMPVATTPPPTTISDLQTKTFKTLARNKISPHVDTSIELVTCAGIKDSTPNASEANFTEGKLQLGIAKCLTCYPPPRFFSITLTDNESASLTMERRLLAHFPDEGEDLLLGTESPEQIPITLDLRDLPLESTGIVCGVSSRLTDGMKGRIGREMFNMSYLSTSRAGHVIVYEDELEDAMEALRGAQQNGLAN
;
A
#
# COMPACT_ATOMS: atom_id res chain seq x y z
N MET A 1 46.85 26.24 -19.19
CA MET A 1 45.81 27.04 -19.87
C MET A 1 44.60 26.15 -20.13
N THR A 2 43.73 26.00 -19.13
CA THR A 2 42.40 25.37 -19.25
C THR A 2 41.64 25.68 -17.95
N HIS A 3 41.53 26.98 -17.68
CA HIS A 3 40.58 27.59 -16.76
C HIS A 3 39.85 28.61 -17.63
N ALA A 4 38.72 28.20 -18.21
CA ALA A 4 37.70 29.01 -18.91
C ALA A 4 37.00 28.14 -19.96
N ARG A 5 36.07 27.29 -19.53
CA ARG A 5 34.98 26.78 -20.38
C ARG A 5 33.85 26.07 -19.63
N SER A 6 33.97 25.85 -18.31
CA SER A 6 32.91 25.24 -17.47
C SER A 6 31.93 26.23 -16.83
N LEU A 7 31.90 27.51 -17.23
CA LEU A 7 31.10 28.55 -16.53
C LEU A 7 29.85 29.06 -17.26
N LEU A 8 29.40 28.42 -18.35
CA LEU A 8 28.29 28.96 -19.16
C LEU A 8 27.17 27.97 -19.52
N LEU A 9 27.17 26.77 -18.94
CA LEU A 9 26.06 25.80 -19.10
C LEU A 9 25.31 25.46 -17.80
N ILE A 10 25.67 26.09 -16.67
CA ILE A 10 25.04 25.83 -15.35
C ILE A 10 23.89 26.81 -15.04
N GLN A 11 23.60 27.80 -15.91
CA GLN A 11 22.61 28.85 -15.60
C GLN A 11 21.24 28.71 -16.27
N LYS A 12 20.90 27.58 -16.91
CA LYS A 12 19.60 27.40 -17.58
C LYS A 12 18.86 26.07 -17.39
N VAL A 13 19.32 25.19 -16.49
CA VAL A 13 18.61 23.92 -16.19
C VAL A 13 18.22 23.78 -14.70
N ALA A 14 18.62 24.71 -13.84
CA ALA A 14 18.38 24.64 -12.38
C ALA A 14 17.12 25.37 -11.88
N SER A 15 16.10 25.58 -12.71
CA SER A 15 14.90 26.37 -12.32
C SER A 15 13.55 25.69 -12.60
N SER A 16 13.52 24.38 -12.85
CA SER A 16 12.27 23.69 -13.27
C SER A 16 11.95 22.37 -12.57
N PHE A 17 12.74 21.93 -11.59
CA PHE A 17 12.43 20.75 -10.78
C PHE A 17 12.87 21.05 -9.35
N LEU A 18 12.00 20.80 -8.37
CA LEU A 18 11.99 21.35 -7.00
C LEU A 18 11.26 22.69 -6.86
N ALA A 19 9.97 22.71 -7.22
CA ALA A 19 9.03 23.60 -6.53
C ALA A 19 8.28 22.74 -5.52
N SER A 20 8.79 22.63 -4.29
CA SER A 20 7.93 22.39 -3.14
C SER A 20 6.86 23.48 -3.18
N THR A 21 5.59 23.11 -3.33
CA THR A 21 4.49 24.05 -3.18
C THR A 21 4.52 24.55 -1.75
N ALA A 22 5.08 25.75 -1.55
CA ALA A 22 4.93 26.46 -0.29
C ALA A 22 3.44 26.73 -0.09
N LEU A 23 2.85 26.19 0.97
CA LEU A 23 1.54 26.63 1.44
C LEU A 23 1.60 28.15 1.66
N ALA A 24 0.61 28.89 1.14
CA ALA A 24 0.52 30.32 1.38
C ALA A 24 0.35 30.54 2.89
N GLN A 25 1.36 31.13 3.53
CA GLN A 25 1.31 31.46 4.94
C GLN A 25 0.45 32.72 5.14
N THR A 26 -0.75 32.56 5.69
CA THR A 26 -1.62 33.68 6.06
C THR A 26 -1.19 34.24 7.41
N PHE A 27 -0.73 35.50 7.39
CA PHE A 27 -0.34 36.22 8.60
C PHE A 27 -1.49 37.13 9.04
N SER A 28 -1.86 37.01 10.31
CA SER A 28 -2.84 37.87 10.99
C SER A 28 -2.13 38.86 11.90
N ALA A 29 -2.69 40.05 12.06
CA ALA A 29 -2.18 40.99 13.05
C ALA A 29 -2.58 40.51 14.45
N PHE A 30 -1.61 40.30 15.33
CA PHE A 30 -1.80 39.89 16.72
C PHE A 30 -1.04 40.86 17.63
N THR A 31 -1.64 41.32 18.72
CA THR A 31 -0.92 42.13 19.73
C THR A 31 -0.85 41.32 21.01
N ASP A 32 0.36 41.09 21.52
CA ASP A 32 0.55 40.35 22.77
C ASP A 32 0.24 41.20 24.01
N ASP A 33 0.27 40.57 25.19
CA ASP A 33 0.04 41.25 26.47
C ASP A 33 1.10 42.30 26.81
N ASN A 34 2.27 42.27 26.15
CA ASN A 34 3.31 43.29 26.26
C ASN A 34 3.04 44.51 25.35
N GLY A 35 1.98 44.48 24.54
CA GLY A 35 1.62 45.54 23.60
C GLY A 35 2.43 45.53 22.30
N ILE A 36 3.13 44.42 21.99
CA ILE A 36 3.91 44.26 20.76
C ILE A 36 2.99 43.73 19.66
N ALA A 37 2.90 44.46 18.55
CA ALA A 37 2.14 44.05 17.38
C ALA A 37 2.97 43.11 16.47
N PHE A 38 2.55 41.86 16.39
CA PHE A 38 3.09 40.80 15.57
C PHE A 38 2.27 40.57 14.30
N TRP A 39 2.95 40.14 13.26
CA TRP A 39 2.39 39.40 12.14
C TRP A 39 2.48 37.92 12.50
N GLN A 40 1.36 37.31 12.87
CA GLN A 40 1.29 35.96 13.41
C GLN A 40 0.63 34.97 12.46
N ASN A 41 1.26 33.82 12.30
CA ASN A 41 0.72 32.62 11.70
C ASN A 41 0.45 31.56 12.78
N THR A 42 -0.55 30.72 12.55
CA THR A 42 -0.95 29.63 13.43
C THR A 42 -1.01 28.36 12.60
N TRP A 43 -0.37 27.31 13.06
CA TRP A 43 -0.23 26.04 12.36
C TRP A 43 -0.88 24.90 13.13
N SER A 44 -1.64 24.07 12.42
CA SER A 44 -2.09 22.79 12.95
C SER A 44 -0.92 21.82 12.98
N THR A 45 -0.70 21.17 14.12
CA THR A 45 0.47 20.32 14.34
C THR A 45 0.14 18.83 14.25
N GLY A 46 -1.13 18.44 14.35
CA GLY A 46 -1.54 17.05 14.55
C GLY A 46 -1.09 16.46 15.91
N ILE A 47 -0.56 17.28 16.81
CA ILE A 47 -0.02 16.89 18.12
C ILE A 47 -0.96 17.45 19.22
N GLY A 48 -1.74 16.56 19.83
CA GLY A 48 -2.78 16.93 20.79
C GLY A 48 -3.89 17.80 20.17
N ASP A 49 -4.65 18.50 21.01
CA ASP A 49 -5.76 19.38 20.58
C ASP A 49 -5.30 20.83 20.27
N GLY A 50 -3.99 21.09 20.15
CA GLY A 50 -3.41 22.43 20.12
C GLY A 50 -2.69 22.81 18.82
N ASN A 51 -2.67 24.10 18.52
CA ASN A 51 -1.95 24.68 17.38
C ASN A 51 -0.61 25.30 17.80
N ALA A 52 0.40 25.20 16.94
CA ALA A 52 1.62 25.98 17.07
C ALA A 52 1.42 27.40 16.52
N GLN A 53 2.13 28.40 17.02
CA GLN A 53 2.02 29.78 16.57
C GLN A 53 3.40 30.40 16.42
N PHE A 54 3.54 31.26 15.40
CA PHE A 54 4.70 32.12 15.25
C PHE A 54 4.29 33.53 14.84
N GLY A 55 4.75 34.52 15.60
CA GLY A 55 4.59 35.94 15.34
C GLY A 55 5.92 36.63 15.08
N MET A 56 5.92 37.61 14.18
CA MET A 56 7.10 38.44 13.91
C MET A 56 6.75 39.94 13.90
N ALA A 57 7.57 40.75 14.57
CA ALA A 57 7.51 42.20 14.54
C ALA A 57 8.85 42.75 14.04
N LEU A 58 8.79 43.53 12.96
CA LEU A 58 9.96 44.13 12.30
C LEU A 58 10.11 45.62 12.69
N PRO A 59 11.34 46.16 12.66
CA PRO A 59 11.57 47.59 12.81
C PRO A 59 10.82 48.42 11.74
N PRO A 60 10.46 49.71 12.02
CA PRO A 60 9.78 50.58 11.06
C PRO A 60 10.59 50.79 9.77
N ALA A 61 9.91 50.81 8.61
CA ALA A 61 10.50 50.96 7.26
C ALA A 61 11.31 52.26 7.03
N ASN A 62 11.21 53.22 7.95
CA ASN A 62 11.77 54.56 7.83
C ASN A 62 13.21 54.63 8.37
N ALA A 63 13.71 53.55 8.98
CA ALA A 63 15.11 53.46 9.38
C ALA A 63 15.94 53.18 8.11
N SER A 64 16.85 54.08 7.77
CA SER A 64 17.74 53.99 6.61
C SER A 64 18.72 52.80 6.62
N ASP A 65 18.66 51.95 7.65
CA ASP A 65 19.36 50.69 7.79
C ASP A 65 18.38 49.67 8.39
N TYR A 66 17.84 48.74 7.58
CA TYR A 66 17.17 47.58 8.15
C TYR A 66 18.22 46.80 8.94
N THR A 67 18.11 46.88 10.27
CA THR A 67 18.94 46.12 11.19
C THR A 67 18.60 44.65 11.05
N ASP A 68 19.62 43.80 11.07
CA ASP A 68 19.50 42.34 11.01
C ASP A 68 18.89 41.82 12.32
N GLU A 69 17.62 42.15 12.58
CA GLU A 69 16.93 41.76 13.80
C GLU A 69 15.41 41.78 13.63
N TYR A 70 14.72 41.05 14.50
CA TYR A 70 13.27 41.08 14.65
C TYR A 70 12.87 40.72 16.09
N ILE A 71 11.62 41.00 16.46
CA ILE A 71 11.02 40.44 17.67
C ILE A 71 10.13 39.27 17.23
N GLY A 72 10.41 38.07 17.73
CA GLY A 72 9.68 36.85 17.48
C GLY A 72 8.79 36.47 18.66
N ARG A 73 7.68 35.79 18.37
CA ARG A 73 6.82 35.11 19.35
C ARG A 73 6.59 33.69 18.87
N LEU A 74 6.79 32.70 19.71
CA LEU A 74 6.57 31.29 19.41
C LEU A 74 5.66 30.68 20.48
N VAL A 75 4.69 29.88 20.09
CA VAL A 75 3.85 29.07 21.00
C VAL A 75 3.75 27.66 20.46
N ALA A 76 3.92 26.65 21.30
CA ALA A 76 3.84 25.25 20.90
C ALA A 76 3.03 24.43 21.92
N THR A 77 2.32 23.42 21.40
CA THR A 77 1.51 22.47 22.19
C THR A 77 2.40 21.50 22.96
N ILE A 78 2.04 21.15 24.19
CA ILE A 78 2.75 20.17 25.04
C ILE A 78 1.95 18.85 25.08
N PRO A 79 2.41 17.78 24.40
CA PRO A 79 1.85 16.44 24.51
C PRO A 79 2.40 15.68 25.74
N GLU A 80 1.79 14.54 26.07
CA GLU A 80 2.31 13.62 27.09
C GLU A 80 3.73 13.15 26.71
N GLY A 81 4.75 13.55 27.50
CA GLY A 81 6.17 13.23 27.23
C GLY A 81 7.05 14.43 26.84
N GLY A 82 6.48 15.63 26.72
CA GLY A 82 7.20 16.87 26.39
C GLY A 82 7.34 17.11 24.88
N THR A 83 8.00 18.18 24.47
CA THR A 83 8.06 18.59 23.06
C THR A 83 9.23 19.54 22.78
N TRP A 84 9.58 19.69 21.51
CA TRP A 84 10.36 20.79 20.98
C TRP A 84 9.71 21.35 19.71
N MET A 85 9.95 22.63 19.43
CA MET A 85 9.55 23.31 18.20
C MET A 85 10.76 23.93 17.51
N GLY A 86 10.82 23.81 16.19
CA GLY A 86 11.87 24.38 15.34
C GLY A 86 11.31 25.39 14.34
N LEU A 87 12.07 26.43 14.04
CA LEU A 87 11.78 27.45 13.03
C LEU A 87 13.00 27.67 12.15
N THR A 88 12.86 27.62 10.82
CA THR A 88 13.94 27.90 9.87
C THR A 88 13.78 29.31 9.29
N HIS A 89 14.88 30.06 9.18
CA HIS A 89 14.88 31.42 8.62
C HIS A 89 14.84 31.43 7.07
N THR A 90 14.56 30.28 6.47
CA THR A 90 14.23 30.04 5.05
C THR A 90 13.11 29.00 4.95
N SER A 91 12.62 28.73 3.74
CA SER A 91 11.54 27.78 3.49
C SER A 91 11.93 26.29 3.66
N GLY A 92 13.22 25.99 3.83
CA GLY A 92 13.73 24.62 3.94
C GLY A 92 14.58 24.42 5.20
N MET A 93 14.65 23.18 5.67
CA MET A 93 15.45 22.79 6.83
C MET A 93 16.96 22.94 6.56
N THR A 94 17.41 22.48 5.40
CA THR A 94 18.84 22.41 5.06
C THR A 94 19.40 23.76 4.62
N ASN A 95 20.68 23.99 4.92
CA ASN A 95 21.41 25.23 4.62
C ASN A 95 20.73 26.50 5.20
N SER A 96 20.05 26.35 6.35
CA SER A 96 19.27 27.41 7.00
C SER A 96 19.65 27.56 8.46
N LEU A 97 19.51 28.78 8.99
CA LEU A 97 19.56 29.02 10.43
C LEU A 97 18.26 28.53 11.06
N ILE A 98 18.37 27.60 12.00
CA ILE A 98 17.25 27.00 12.71
C ILE A 98 17.21 27.54 14.13
N LEU A 99 16.09 28.06 14.58
CA LEU A 99 15.83 28.31 16.00
C LEU A 99 15.04 27.15 16.56
N LEU A 100 15.61 26.45 17.54
CA LEU A 100 14.98 25.37 18.28
C LEU A 100 14.56 25.88 19.66
N THR A 101 13.36 25.53 20.12
CA THR A 101 12.85 25.84 21.47
C THR A 101 12.20 24.61 22.11
N TRP A 102 12.28 24.49 23.42
CA TRP A 102 11.66 23.39 24.19
C TRP A 102 11.48 23.80 25.65
N ILE A 103 10.87 22.93 26.47
CA ILE A 103 10.68 23.17 27.91
C ILE A 103 11.67 22.36 28.75
N ASN A 104 12.12 22.97 29.85
CA ASN A 104 12.82 22.28 30.93
C ASN A 104 12.22 22.73 32.27
N GLY A 105 11.29 21.92 32.80
CA GLY A 105 10.45 22.33 33.93
C GLY A 105 9.55 23.52 33.55
N GLU A 106 9.65 24.63 34.28
CA GLU A 106 8.91 25.87 34.02
C GLU A 106 9.66 26.86 33.11
N GLU A 107 10.89 26.52 32.69
CA GLU A 107 11.71 27.36 31.82
C GLU A 107 11.57 26.95 30.35
N VAL A 108 11.54 27.94 29.45
CA VAL A 108 11.60 27.72 28.00
C VAL A 108 13.05 27.89 27.55
N MET A 109 13.62 26.81 27.04
CA MET A 109 14.97 26.72 26.51
C MET A 109 14.98 27.05 25.02
N SER A 110 16.12 27.53 24.51
CA SER A 110 16.30 27.83 23.09
C SER A 110 17.73 27.60 22.63
N SER A 111 17.92 27.21 21.36
CA SER A 111 19.22 27.03 20.74
C SER A 111 19.17 27.32 19.24
N PHE A 112 20.17 28.02 18.71
CA PHE A 112 20.35 28.13 17.26
C PHE A 112 21.09 26.91 16.74
N ARG A 113 20.57 26.34 15.65
CA ARG A 113 21.10 25.16 14.98
C ARG A 113 21.30 25.40 13.49
N TYR A 114 22.07 24.52 12.87
CA TYR A 114 22.34 24.53 11.44
C TYR A 114 22.37 23.09 10.91
N ALA A 115 21.62 22.83 9.83
CA ALA A 115 21.57 21.51 9.19
C ALA A 115 22.15 21.58 7.78
N SER A 116 23.22 20.82 7.51
CA SER A 116 23.78 20.68 6.16
C SER A 116 23.00 19.69 5.27
N GLY A 117 22.17 18.83 5.89
CA GLY A 117 21.33 17.83 5.25
C GLY A 117 20.11 17.49 6.12
N TYR A 118 19.28 16.52 5.72
CA TYR A 118 18.14 16.05 6.51
C TYR A 118 18.58 15.08 7.63
N VAL A 119 19.50 15.56 8.46
CA VAL A 119 20.08 14.90 9.64
C VAL A 119 19.90 15.80 10.86
N GLU A 120 20.26 15.30 12.04
CA GLU A 120 20.21 16.11 13.26
C GLU A 120 21.04 17.41 13.10
N PRO A 121 20.45 18.60 13.37
CA PRO A 121 21.14 19.87 13.22
C PRO A 121 22.24 20.12 14.26
N ASP A 122 23.43 20.52 13.78
CA ASP A 122 24.54 20.95 14.63
C ASP A 122 24.26 22.29 15.33
N VAL A 123 24.96 22.58 16.42
CA VAL A 123 24.88 23.90 17.08
C VAL A 123 25.42 24.98 16.14
N TYR A 124 24.65 26.05 15.97
CA TYR A 124 25.07 27.20 15.17
C TYR A 124 26.13 28.01 15.93
N THR A 125 27.24 28.31 15.26
CA THR A 125 28.42 28.97 15.85
C THR A 125 28.62 30.42 15.39
N GLY A 126 27.72 30.93 14.54
CA GLY A 126 27.76 32.32 14.07
C GLY A 126 27.17 33.32 15.08
N ASN A 127 26.94 34.55 14.61
CA ASN A 127 26.66 35.69 15.51
C ASN A 127 25.20 35.85 15.96
N ALA A 128 24.29 34.99 15.49
CA ALA A 128 22.87 35.08 15.82
C ALA A 128 22.67 34.98 17.34
N SER A 129 21.91 35.91 17.92
CA SER A 129 21.67 35.95 19.36
C SER A 129 20.20 36.17 19.68
N LEU A 130 19.73 35.51 20.74
CA LEU A 130 18.36 35.55 21.21
C LEU A 130 18.31 36.17 22.61
N SER A 131 17.46 37.19 22.79
CA SER A 131 17.18 37.80 24.09
C SER A 131 15.71 37.62 24.44
N VAL A 132 15.40 36.91 25.53
CA VAL A 132 14.03 36.66 25.97
C VAL A 132 13.39 37.97 26.48
N ILE A 133 12.17 38.25 26.02
CA ILE A 133 11.32 39.36 26.47
C ILE A 133 10.31 38.83 27.50
N SER A 134 9.64 37.73 27.17
CA SER A 134 8.74 37.01 28.08
C SER A 134 8.62 35.54 27.68
N SER A 135 8.23 34.68 28.62
CA SER A 135 7.95 33.27 28.37
C SER A 135 6.83 32.78 29.29
N PHE A 136 6.17 31.69 28.93
CA PHE A 136 5.22 30.98 29.79
C PHE A 136 5.26 29.48 29.51
N VAL A 137 4.92 28.68 30.52
CA VAL A 137 4.66 27.24 30.41
C VAL A 137 3.37 26.96 31.17
N ASN A 138 2.43 26.26 30.54
CA ASN A 138 1.22 25.75 31.18
C ASN A 138 1.01 24.27 30.83
N GLU A 139 -0.10 23.66 31.24
CA GLU A 139 -0.36 22.23 31.04
C GLU A 139 -0.48 21.81 29.56
N THR A 140 -0.80 22.75 28.67
CA THR A 140 -1.13 22.46 27.26
C THR A 140 -0.17 23.14 26.28
N HIS A 141 0.49 24.22 26.66
CA HIS A 141 1.34 25.03 25.79
C HIS A 141 2.51 25.66 26.53
N TYR A 142 3.61 25.89 25.83
CA TYR A 142 4.62 26.86 26.22
C TYR A 142 4.74 27.95 25.15
N GLY A 143 5.21 29.12 25.56
CA GLY A 143 5.47 30.21 24.63
C GLY A 143 6.69 31.04 25.00
N LEU A 144 7.30 31.62 23.98
CA LEU A 144 8.50 32.44 24.05
C LEU A 144 8.34 33.69 23.18
N THR A 145 8.46 34.87 23.78
CA THR A 145 8.61 36.14 23.08
C THR A 145 10.03 36.62 23.24
N TYR A 146 10.72 36.89 22.13
CA TYR A 146 12.16 37.12 22.10
C TYR A 146 12.57 38.15 21.06
N ARG A 147 13.71 38.80 21.28
CA ARG A 147 14.40 39.60 20.27
C ARG A 147 15.51 38.76 19.64
N CYS A 148 15.46 38.59 18.33
CA CYS A 148 16.48 37.90 17.54
C CYS A 148 17.37 38.94 16.86
N LYS A 149 18.68 38.91 17.12
CA LYS A 149 19.68 39.78 16.46
C LYS A 149 20.64 38.94 15.63
N GLU A 150 21.05 39.47 14.48
CA GLU A 150 21.89 38.81 13.49
C GLU A 150 21.31 37.48 13.00
N CYS A 151 19.98 37.41 12.81
CA CYS A 151 19.25 36.19 12.48
C CYS A 151 18.84 36.08 10.99
N TRP A 152 18.86 37.19 10.24
CA TRP A 152 18.59 37.23 8.81
C TRP A 152 19.84 37.07 7.96
N ARG A 153 21.02 37.14 8.57
CA ARG A 153 22.31 36.82 7.95
C ARG A 153 23.02 35.77 8.78
N TRP A 154 23.36 34.66 8.14
CA TRP A 154 24.12 33.60 8.77
C TRP A 154 25.19 33.07 7.84
N GLU A 155 26.23 32.52 8.45
CA GLU A 155 27.31 31.82 7.78
C GLU A 155 27.75 30.66 8.67
N GLN A 156 27.76 29.45 8.10
CA GLN A 156 28.29 28.26 8.75
C GLN A 156 28.75 27.27 7.68
N ASP A 157 29.93 26.67 7.88
CA ASP A 157 30.48 25.61 7.02
C ASP A 157 30.54 25.94 5.52
N GLY A 158 30.77 27.22 5.19
CA GLY A 158 30.86 27.71 3.80
C GLY A 158 29.51 27.98 3.13
N ALA A 159 28.39 27.70 3.80
CA ALA A 159 27.07 28.15 3.39
C ALA A 159 26.75 29.49 4.06
N SER A 160 26.28 30.46 3.28
CA SER A 160 25.88 31.77 3.77
C SER A 160 24.59 32.21 3.12
N SER A 161 23.71 32.85 3.88
CA SER A 161 22.49 33.46 3.35
C SER A 161 22.27 34.82 4.00
N ALA A 162 21.67 35.73 3.24
CA ALA A 162 21.28 37.06 3.71
C ALA A 162 19.90 37.38 3.17
N GLN A 163 18.86 37.10 3.96
CA GLN A 163 17.46 37.34 3.62
C GLN A 163 16.87 38.41 4.54
N VAL A 164 17.43 39.63 4.49
CA VAL A 164 16.88 40.75 5.27
C VAL A 164 15.57 41.22 4.63
N PRO A 165 14.45 41.28 5.36
CA PRO A 165 13.16 41.76 4.84
C PRO A 165 13.31 43.18 4.23
N LYS A 166 12.85 43.38 2.99
CA LYS A 166 13.03 44.65 2.25
C LYS A 166 11.88 45.66 2.43
N THR A 167 10.73 45.26 2.96
CA THR A 167 9.57 46.14 3.19
C THR A 167 8.75 45.65 4.39
N THR A 168 7.99 46.55 5.03
CA THR A 168 7.05 46.22 6.13
C THR A 168 5.67 45.76 5.64
N SER A 169 5.50 45.56 4.33
CA SER A 169 4.22 45.17 3.73
C SER A 169 4.45 44.14 2.62
N ALA A 170 3.91 42.94 2.84
CA ALA A 170 3.52 41.96 1.82
C ALA A 170 4.60 41.24 0.99
N ALA A 171 5.73 40.86 1.59
CA ALA A 171 6.45 39.68 1.12
C ALA A 171 6.71 38.79 2.33
N ALA A 172 5.72 37.97 2.67
CA ALA A 172 5.83 36.94 3.69
C ALA A 172 7.08 36.11 3.42
N GLN A 173 8.08 36.26 4.27
CA GLN A 173 9.28 35.46 4.20
C GLN A 173 8.89 34.05 4.58
N LEU A 174 9.01 33.11 3.63
CA LEU A 174 8.71 31.71 3.87
C LEU A 174 9.69 31.17 4.91
N MET A 175 9.19 30.97 6.12
CA MET A 175 9.91 30.28 7.20
C MET A 175 9.31 28.90 7.37
N GLY A 176 10.16 27.88 7.37
CA GLY A 176 9.77 26.52 7.72
C GLY A 176 9.58 26.40 9.23
N TRP A 177 8.74 25.47 9.63
CA TRP A 177 8.48 25.17 11.03
C TRP A 177 8.30 23.66 11.20
N ALA A 178 8.56 23.17 12.41
CA ALA A 178 8.36 21.77 12.77
C ALA A 178 8.10 21.65 14.27
N GLN A 179 7.35 20.62 14.68
CA GLN A 179 7.15 20.29 16.09
C GLN A 179 7.20 18.77 16.32
N ALA A 180 7.80 18.35 17.42
CA ALA A 180 7.86 16.94 17.81
C ALA A 180 6.95 16.59 18.99
N THR A 181 6.66 15.30 19.13
CA THR A 181 5.87 14.73 20.22
C THR A 181 6.70 14.36 21.45
N GLN A 182 8.01 14.61 21.43
CA GLN A 182 8.93 14.25 22.52
C GLN A 182 9.88 15.41 22.83
N ALA A 183 10.32 15.51 24.09
CA ALA A 183 11.32 16.49 24.51
C ALA A 183 12.73 16.12 24.01
N PRO A 184 13.66 17.10 23.92
CA PRO A 184 15.07 16.84 23.64
C PRO A 184 15.75 15.98 24.73
N THR A 185 16.81 15.26 24.35
CA THR A 185 17.70 14.56 25.27
C THR A 185 18.62 15.56 25.97
N ASN A 186 18.71 15.49 27.30
CA ASN A 186 19.39 16.48 28.16
C ASN A 186 18.81 17.91 27.99
N PRO A 187 17.51 18.12 28.28
CA PRO A 187 16.81 19.37 27.99
C PRO A 187 17.38 20.61 28.73
N GLU A 188 18.26 20.42 29.71
CA GLU A 188 18.97 21.48 30.40
C GLU A 188 20.14 22.10 29.59
N GLN A 189 20.58 21.47 28.50
CA GLN A 189 21.74 21.90 27.72
C GLN A 189 21.35 22.53 26.38
N THR A 190 22.06 23.56 25.93
CA THR A 190 21.77 24.22 24.64
C THR A 190 22.12 23.36 23.42
N ASP A 191 22.96 22.35 23.59
CA ASP A 191 23.35 21.35 22.60
C ASP A 191 22.56 20.03 22.73
N ALA A 192 21.45 20.02 23.50
CA ALA A 192 20.52 18.90 23.64
C ALA A 192 20.21 18.19 22.31
N GLY A 193 20.17 16.85 22.33
CA GLY A 193 19.89 16.06 21.14
C GLY A 193 18.40 15.97 20.83
N ILE A 194 17.99 15.95 19.57
CA ILE A 194 16.57 15.96 19.17
C ILE A 194 16.16 14.76 18.30
N VAL A 195 14.92 14.29 18.49
CA VAL A 195 14.27 13.29 17.62
C VAL A 195 13.62 13.94 16.40
N GLN A 196 13.24 13.19 15.37
CA GLN A 196 12.53 13.73 14.19
C GLN A 196 11.13 14.24 14.54
N HIS A 197 10.67 15.34 13.90
CA HIS A 197 9.34 15.93 14.12
C HIS A 197 8.19 15.07 13.57
N ALA A 198 7.02 15.12 14.23
CA ALA A 198 5.89 14.18 14.01
C ALA A 198 4.97 14.54 12.83
N SER A 199 5.26 15.59 12.07
CA SER A 199 4.50 16.01 10.87
C SER A 199 4.73 15.11 9.64
N ALA A 200 4.76 13.78 9.83
CA ALA A 200 5.17 12.79 8.83
C ALA A 200 4.08 12.39 7.81
N ASP A 201 2.95 13.08 7.74
CA ASP A 201 1.90 12.85 6.73
C ASP A 201 2.24 13.37 5.31
N ILE A 202 3.49 13.79 5.07
CA ILE A 202 3.90 14.48 3.82
C ILE A 202 4.57 13.52 2.81
N PHE A 203 4.90 12.26 3.18
CA PHE A 203 5.63 11.34 2.31
C PHE A 203 5.02 9.94 2.24
N THR A 204 4.54 9.56 1.05
CA THR A 204 4.20 8.18 0.68
C THR A 204 5.37 7.57 -0.09
N TRP A 205 5.76 6.33 0.23
CA TRP A 205 6.80 5.60 -0.49
C TRP A 205 6.22 4.85 -1.69
N ASP A 206 6.96 4.72 -2.78
CA ASP A 206 6.55 3.85 -3.89
C ASP A 206 6.60 2.38 -3.48
N TYR A 207 7.63 2.01 -2.72
CA TYR A 207 7.80 0.68 -2.15
C TYR A 207 8.23 0.74 -0.68
N ILE A 208 7.57 -0.06 0.15
CA ILE A 208 8.11 -0.49 1.45
C ILE A 208 8.55 -1.95 1.33
N VAL A 209 9.81 -2.23 1.70
CA VAL A 209 10.36 -3.57 1.81
C VAL A 209 10.52 -3.91 3.30
N VAL A 210 9.94 -5.02 3.73
CA VAL A 210 9.91 -5.42 5.14
C VAL A 210 10.89 -6.57 5.39
N GLY A 211 11.97 -6.29 6.12
CA GLY A 211 13.04 -7.23 6.47
C GLY A 211 14.26 -7.07 5.57
N SER A 212 15.45 -6.94 6.16
CA SER A 212 16.72 -6.72 5.45
C SER A 212 17.54 -8.02 5.27
N GLY A 213 16.85 -9.15 5.05
CA GLY A 213 17.50 -10.45 4.85
C GLY A 213 18.02 -10.70 3.42
N ALA A 214 18.24 -11.97 3.10
CA ALA A 214 18.70 -12.42 1.77
C ALA A 214 17.75 -12.02 0.63
N GLY A 215 16.44 -11.90 0.87
CA GLY A 215 15.48 -11.42 -0.13
C GLY A 215 15.35 -9.89 -0.15
N GLY A 216 15.23 -9.28 1.04
CA GLY A 216 14.87 -7.87 1.18
C GLY A 216 15.94 -6.87 0.78
N ILE A 217 17.22 -7.14 1.10
CA ILE A 217 18.31 -6.24 0.69
C ILE A 217 18.41 -6.15 -0.85
N PRO A 218 18.50 -7.27 -1.61
CA PRO A 218 18.57 -7.20 -3.06
C PRO A 218 17.33 -6.57 -3.69
N VAL A 219 16.11 -6.94 -3.27
CA VAL A 219 14.90 -6.36 -3.89
C VAL A 219 14.81 -4.85 -3.65
N ALA A 220 15.20 -4.36 -2.47
CA ALA A 220 15.22 -2.92 -2.20
C ALA A 220 16.27 -2.17 -3.03
N ASP A 221 17.45 -2.75 -3.25
CA ASP A 221 18.48 -2.20 -4.16
C ASP A 221 17.93 -2.09 -5.59
N LYS A 222 17.33 -3.17 -6.11
CA LYS A 222 16.81 -3.20 -7.49
C LYS A 222 15.61 -2.28 -7.70
N LEU A 223 14.69 -2.21 -6.74
CA LEU A 223 13.55 -1.29 -6.80
C LEU A 223 14.01 0.17 -6.74
N SER A 224 14.96 0.51 -5.86
CA SER A 224 15.48 1.89 -5.78
C SER A 224 16.32 2.29 -7.00
N GLU A 225 16.96 1.33 -7.68
CA GLU A 225 17.66 1.55 -8.95
C GLU A 225 16.71 2.03 -10.07
N SER A 226 15.41 1.72 -10.00
CA SER A 226 14.41 2.20 -10.97
C SER A 226 14.10 3.70 -10.85
N GLY A 227 14.52 4.34 -9.75
CA GLY A 227 14.16 5.72 -9.39
C GLY A 227 12.95 5.83 -8.46
N ALA A 228 12.26 4.72 -8.16
CA ALA A 228 11.18 4.68 -7.17
C ALA A 228 11.71 4.98 -5.76
N THR A 229 10.90 5.65 -4.93
CA THR A 229 11.21 5.86 -3.52
C THR A 229 11.03 4.56 -2.74
N VAL A 230 12.08 4.09 -2.08
CA VAL A 230 12.10 2.80 -1.37
C VAL A 230 12.50 2.95 0.09
N LEU A 231 11.65 2.44 0.98
CA LEU A 231 11.96 2.29 2.39
C LEU A 231 12.18 0.81 2.74
N LEU A 232 13.35 0.49 3.30
CA LEU A 232 13.67 -0.82 3.87
C LEU A 232 13.52 -0.74 5.40
N ILE A 233 12.64 -1.56 5.96
CA ILE A 233 12.38 -1.61 7.41
C ILE A 233 12.96 -2.91 7.99
N GLU A 234 13.79 -2.81 9.01
CA GLU A 234 14.40 -3.93 9.72
C GLU A 234 14.02 -3.93 11.20
N LYS A 235 13.59 -5.11 11.69
CA LYS A 235 13.23 -5.33 13.09
C LYS A 235 14.43 -5.15 14.00
N GLY A 236 15.56 -5.73 13.63
CA GLY A 236 16.76 -5.79 14.45
C GLY A 236 17.67 -4.57 14.39
N PRO A 237 18.70 -4.55 15.25
CA PRO A 237 19.75 -3.54 15.22
C PRO A 237 20.74 -3.73 14.07
N PRO A 238 21.58 -2.73 13.79
CA PRO A 238 22.75 -2.87 12.92
C PRO A 238 23.67 -4.02 13.33
N SER A 239 24.20 -4.74 12.33
CA SER A 239 25.09 -5.89 12.49
C SER A 239 26.56 -5.55 12.22
N SER A 240 26.95 -5.38 10.96
CA SER A 240 28.33 -5.04 10.57
C SER A 240 28.72 -3.64 11.03
N GLY A 241 30.01 -3.41 11.24
CA GLY A 241 30.53 -2.10 11.62
C GLY A 241 30.29 -1.04 10.54
N ARG A 242 30.26 -1.44 9.26
CA ARG A 242 29.86 -0.56 8.14
C ARG A 242 28.50 0.09 8.35
N TRP A 243 27.55 -0.64 8.93
CA TRP A 243 26.18 -0.17 9.16
C TRP A 243 25.97 0.40 10.57
N GLY A 244 27.06 0.64 11.32
CA GLY A 244 26.99 1.18 12.68
C GLY A 244 26.84 0.11 13.77
N GLY A 245 27.09 -1.17 13.45
CA GLY A 245 27.07 -2.24 14.43
C GLY A 245 28.16 -2.09 15.50
N THR A 246 27.80 -2.45 16.74
CA THR A 246 28.69 -2.28 17.91
C THR A 246 29.04 -3.59 18.60
N MET A 247 28.30 -4.68 18.37
CA MET A 247 28.51 -5.97 19.03
C MET A 247 29.83 -6.61 18.62
N ARG A 248 30.83 -6.60 19.49
CA ARG A 248 32.18 -7.07 19.18
C ARG A 248 32.91 -7.56 20.44
N PRO A 249 33.83 -8.54 20.30
CA PRO A 249 34.76 -8.86 21.37
C PRO A 249 35.78 -7.73 21.59
N THR A 250 36.42 -7.73 22.76
CA THR A 250 37.34 -6.66 23.19
C THR A 250 38.51 -6.45 22.23
N TRP A 251 39.01 -7.50 21.59
CA TRP A 251 40.13 -7.42 20.65
C TRP A 251 39.78 -6.73 19.31
N LEU A 252 38.49 -6.51 19.03
CA LEU A 252 38.02 -5.70 17.90
C LEU A 252 37.77 -4.22 18.27
N GLU A 253 37.95 -3.83 19.53
CA GLU A 253 37.82 -2.42 19.95
C GLU A 253 38.79 -1.52 19.19
N GLY A 254 38.31 -0.35 18.76
CA GLY A 254 39.08 0.58 17.93
C GLY A 254 39.13 0.25 16.43
N SER A 255 38.63 -0.92 16.00
CA SER A 255 38.40 -1.23 14.59
C SER A 255 36.98 -0.87 14.15
N ASN A 256 36.71 -0.89 12.84
CA ASN A 256 35.34 -0.80 12.30
C ASN A 256 34.71 -2.18 12.08
N LEU A 257 35.16 -3.21 12.79
CA LEU A 257 34.67 -4.58 12.66
C LEU A 257 33.78 -4.96 13.85
N THR A 258 32.85 -5.87 13.60
CA THR A 258 32.00 -6.50 14.60
C THR A 258 32.12 -8.02 14.54
N ARG A 259 31.45 -8.71 15.46
CA ARG A 259 31.32 -10.18 15.42
C ARG A 259 30.71 -10.70 14.12
N PHE A 260 29.96 -9.86 13.41
CA PHE A 260 29.34 -10.22 12.14
C PHE A 260 30.29 -10.01 10.95
N ASP A 261 31.33 -9.18 11.07
CA ASP A 261 32.26 -8.95 9.95
C ASP A 261 33.31 -10.05 9.82
N VAL A 262 33.71 -10.64 10.94
CA VAL A 262 34.79 -11.63 11.03
C VAL A 262 34.25 -13.04 10.79
N PRO A 263 34.62 -13.72 9.68
CA PRO A 263 34.15 -15.08 9.40
C PRO A 263 34.38 -16.07 10.53
N GLY A 264 35.54 -16.01 11.19
CA GLY A 264 35.88 -16.93 12.29
C GLY A 264 35.08 -16.72 13.58
N LEU A 265 34.16 -15.76 13.63
CA LEU A 265 33.29 -15.51 14.79
C LEU A 265 31.82 -15.87 14.50
N ASP A 266 31.50 -16.43 13.34
CA ASP A 266 30.12 -16.73 12.95
C ASP A 266 29.44 -17.78 13.86
N ASN A 267 30.19 -18.76 14.36
CA ASN A 267 29.70 -19.83 15.24
C ASN A 267 29.36 -19.33 16.66
N GLU A 268 29.78 -18.11 17.04
CA GLU A 268 29.45 -17.52 18.34
C GLU A 268 27.93 -17.39 18.54
N ILE A 269 27.16 -17.32 17.45
CA ILE A 269 25.69 -17.29 17.50
C ILE A 269 25.08 -18.49 18.25
N TRP A 270 25.77 -19.63 18.34
CA TRP A 270 25.25 -20.82 19.01
C TRP A 270 25.44 -20.80 20.53
N VAL A 271 26.35 -19.99 21.05
CA VAL A 271 26.62 -19.84 22.49
C VAL A 271 26.02 -18.56 23.04
N ASP A 272 26.11 -17.45 22.28
CA ASP A 272 25.51 -16.17 22.61
C ASP A 272 24.73 -15.61 21.42
N SER A 273 23.40 -15.80 21.48
CA SER A 273 22.44 -15.30 20.49
C SER A 273 21.55 -14.18 21.04
N ALA A 274 21.75 -13.76 22.29
CA ALA A 274 20.86 -12.80 22.95
C ALA A 274 20.89 -11.45 22.22
N GLY A 275 19.70 -10.94 21.87
CA GLY A 275 19.57 -9.69 21.11
C GLY A 275 19.94 -9.79 19.62
N ILE A 276 20.31 -10.97 19.13
CA ILE A 276 20.65 -11.24 17.73
C ILE A 276 19.62 -12.17 17.09
N ALA A 277 19.30 -13.28 17.76
CA ALA A 277 18.29 -14.22 17.29
C ALA A 277 16.87 -13.66 17.51
N CYS A 278 15.97 -14.00 16.60
CA CYS A 278 14.55 -13.67 16.73
C CYS A 278 13.95 -14.40 17.95
N THR A 279 13.27 -13.66 18.81
CA THR A 279 12.67 -14.19 20.05
C THR A 279 11.25 -14.71 19.87
N ASP A 280 10.64 -14.43 18.72
CA ASP A 280 9.24 -14.73 18.39
C ASP A 280 9.08 -15.90 17.41
N VAL A 281 10.13 -16.70 17.25
CA VAL A 281 10.14 -17.92 16.43
C VAL A 281 10.76 -19.06 17.26
N GLY A 282 10.15 -20.25 17.22
CA GLY A 282 10.64 -21.43 17.96
C GLY A 282 11.90 -22.11 17.42
N VAL A 283 12.60 -21.50 16.45
CA VAL A 283 13.81 -21.99 15.80
C VAL A 283 14.80 -20.83 15.55
N MET A 284 16.05 -21.13 15.20
CA MET A 284 17.07 -20.11 14.94
C MET A 284 16.74 -19.28 13.68
N ALA A 285 16.69 -17.96 13.85
CA ALA A 285 16.63 -16.97 12.77
C ALA A 285 17.32 -15.69 13.24
N GLY A 286 18.07 -15.00 12.37
CA GLY A 286 18.73 -13.73 12.70
C GLY A 286 17.78 -12.54 12.57
N CYS A 287 17.63 -11.75 13.63
CA CYS A 287 16.88 -10.51 13.70
C CYS A 287 17.85 -9.32 13.92
N VAL A 288 18.68 -9.07 12.91
CA VAL A 288 19.63 -7.96 12.80
C VAL A 288 19.70 -7.54 11.32
N VAL A 289 20.28 -6.39 11.00
CA VAL A 289 20.52 -6.00 9.58
C VAL A 289 21.26 -7.13 8.84
N GLY A 290 20.74 -7.58 7.70
CA GLY A 290 21.25 -8.73 6.96
C GLY A 290 20.57 -10.08 7.27
N GLY A 291 19.77 -10.14 8.34
CA GLY A 291 19.04 -11.33 8.77
C GLY A 291 19.93 -12.57 8.86
N GLY A 292 19.50 -13.67 8.24
CA GLY A 292 20.29 -14.91 8.18
C GLY A 292 21.67 -14.75 7.54
N THR A 293 21.87 -13.82 6.60
CA THR A 293 23.18 -13.62 5.96
C THR A 293 24.20 -12.97 6.90
N ALA A 294 23.74 -12.29 7.95
CA ALA A 294 24.62 -11.73 8.98
C ALA A 294 25.16 -12.78 9.95
N VAL A 295 24.46 -13.91 10.14
CA VAL A 295 24.77 -14.90 11.18
C VAL A 295 25.10 -16.30 10.65
N ASN A 296 24.87 -16.57 9.36
CA ASN A 296 25.19 -17.86 8.76
C ASN A 296 26.70 -18.05 8.54
N ALA A 297 27.08 -19.24 8.09
CA ALA A 297 28.46 -19.58 7.75
C ALA A 297 28.96 -18.96 6.42
N GLY A 298 28.14 -18.17 5.73
CA GLY A 298 28.50 -17.55 4.46
C GLY A 298 28.64 -18.48 3.26
N LEU A 299 28.28 -19.77 3.36
CA LEU A 299 28.29 -20.70 2.22
C LEU A 299 27.46 -20.16 1.04
N TRP A 300 28.05 -20.18 -0.16
CA TRP A 300 27.52 -19.49 -1.33
C TRP A 300 27.68 -20.35 -2.58
N TRP A 301 26.57 -20.65 -3.26
CA TRP A 301 26.52 -21.65 -4.34
C TRP A 301 25.70 -21.19 -5.53
N LYS A 302 26.23 -21.34 -6.75
CA LYS A 302 25.45 -21.25 -7.98
C LYS A 302 24.47 -22.41 -8.00
N ALA A 303 23.21 -22.09 -8.27
CA ALA A 303 22.12 -23.04 -8.25
C ALA A 303 22.36 -24.19 -9.23
N ASN A 304 22.06 -25.42 -8.81
CA ASN A 304 21.89 -26.51 -9.77
C ASN A 304 20.66 -26.17 -10.63
N PRO A 305 20.72 -26.19 -11.98
CA PRO A 305 19.56 -25.91 -12.83
C PRO A 305 18.30 -26.69 -12.42
N SER A 306 18.48 -27.95 -12.01
CA SER A 306 17.39 -28.81 -11.54
C SER A 306 16.66 -28.29 -10.29
N ASP A 307 17.27 -27.41 -9.48
CA ASP A 307 16.59 -26.80 -8.33
C ASP A 307 15.43 -25.88 -8.77
N TYR A 308 15.56 -25.25 -9.94
CA TYR A 308 14.49 -24.48 -10.56
C TYR A 308 13.63 -25.37 -11.46
N ASP A 309 14.24 -26.28 -12.22
CA ASP A 309 13.51 -27.04 -13.24
C ASP A 309 12.51 -28.06 -12.66
N VAL A 310 12.76 -28.59 -11.47
CA VAL A 310 11.89 -29.60 -10.84
C VAL A 310 10.67 -28.96 -10.17
N ASP A 311 10.88 -28.02 -9.24
CA ASP A 311 9.81 -27.57 -8.33
C ASP A 311 9.20 -26.21 -8.73
N PHE A 312 9.94 -25.32 -9.40
CA PHE A 312 9.41 -24.01 -9.79
C PHE A 312 8.52 -24.07 -11.03
N PRO A 313 7.49 -23.23 -11.16
CA PRO A 313 6.65 -23.15 -12.35
C PRO A 313 7.37 -22.52 -13.56
N GLU A 314 6.76 -22.62 -14.75
CA GLU A 314 7.21 -21.91 -15.95
C GLU A 314 7.35 -20.39 -15.70
N GLY A 315 8.39 -19.77 -16.26
CA GLY A 315 8.74 -18.37 -15.97
C GLY A 315 9.67 -18.20 -14.76
N TRP A 316 10.01 -19.31 -14.09
CA TRP A 316 10.96 -19.46 -12.98
C TRP A 316 11.87 -20.69 -13.15
N LYS A 317 11.87 -21.31 -14.34
CA LYS A 317 12.76 -22.43 -14.67
C LYS A 317 14.20 -21.94 -14.78
N SER A 318 15.16 -22.85 -14.81
CA SER A 318 16.58 -22.47 -14.84
C SER A 318 16.92 -21.53 -16.00
N SER A 319 16.30 -21.73 -17.17
CA SER A 319 16.43 -20.86 -18.34
C SER A 319 15.86 -19.45 -18.11
N ASP A 320 14.82 -19.31 -17.30
CA ASP A 320 14.25 -17.99 -16.96
C ASP A 320 15.10 -17.27 -15.90
N MET A 321 15.74 -18.04 -15.02
CA MET A 321 16.55 -17.54 -13.90
C MET A 321 17.99 -17.21 -14.28
N GLU A 322 18.47 -17.61 -15.47
CA GLU A 322 19.87 -17.52 -15.90
C GLU A 322 20.45 -16.10 -15.71
N ALA A 323 19.75 -15.08 -16.21
CA ALA A 323 20.18 -13.68 -16.11
C ALA A 323 20.24 -13.20 -14.65
N ALA A 324 19.29 -13.60 -13.81
CA ALA A 324 19.29 -13.25 -12.40
C ALA A 324 20.46 -13.92 -11.66
N ILE A 325 20.76 -15.18 -11.97
CA ILE A 325 21.91 -15.91 -11.42
C ILE A 325 23.22 -15.22 -11.82
N GLU A 326 23.36 -14.80 -13.07
CA GLU A 326 24.55 -14.08 -13.54
C GLU A 326 24.75 -12.78 -12.76
N ARG A 327 23.72 -11.93 -12.66
CA ARG A 327 23.79 -10.67 -11.90
C ARG A 327 24.15 -10.87 -10.44
N THR A 328 23.57 -11.88 -9.78
CA THR A 328 23.90 -12.22 -8.39
C THR A 328 25.39 -12.51 -8.22
N PHE A 329 25.99 -13.31 -9.13
CA PHE A 329 27.38 -13.73 -9.02
C PHE A 329 28.37 -12.71 -9.59
N GLU A 330 27.92 -11.76 -10.40
CA GLU A 330 28.68 -10.56 -10.73
C GLU A 330 28.79 -9.62 -9.53
N ARG A 331 27.70 -9.45 -8.77
CA ARG A 331 27.66 -8.59 -7.57
C ARG A 331 28.34 -9.24 -6.36
N VAL A 332 28.09 -10.52 -6.13
CA VAL A 332 28.62 -11.32 -5.02
C VAL A 332 29.33 -12.56 -5.60
N PRO A 333 30.58 -12.41 -6.05
CA PRO A 333 31.37 -13.55 -6.49
C PRO A 333 31.66 -14.49 -5.30
N PHE A 334 31.73 -15.79 -5.58
CA PHE A 334 32.15 -16.74 -4.56
C PHE A 334 33.68 -16.71 -4.38
N THR A 335 34.15 -17.09 -3.19
CA THR A 335 35.56 -17.42 -2.95
C THR A 335 35.71 -18.74 -2.21
N ALA A 336 36.63 -19.58 -2.68
CA ALA A 336 37.09 -20.79 -1.99
C ALA A 336 38.29 -20.51 -1.05
N CYS A 337 38.86 -19.30 -1.11
CA CYS A 337 40.02 -18.87 -0.35
C CYS A 337 39.78 -17.44 0.16
N PRO A 338 39.15 -17.29 1.33
CA PRO A 338 38.75 -15.97 1.81
C PRO A 338 39.88 -15.18 2.47
N SER A 339 40.96 -15.83 2.89
CA SER A 339 42.16 -15.17 3.43
C SER A 339 42.87 -14.37 2.35
N MET A 340 43.21 -13.10 2.63
CA MET A 340 43.78 -12.17 1.65
C MET A 340 45.26 -12.41 1.30
N ASP A 341 45.90 -13.40 1.92
CA ASP A 341 47.23 -13.89 1.56
C ASP A 341 47.21 -15.12 0.65
N ASP A 342 46.05 -15.42 0.04
CA ASP A 342 45.80 -16.55 -0.87
C ASP A 342 46.12 -17.93 -0.26
N MET A 343 46.06 -18.04 1.08
CA MET A 343 46.30 -19.28 1.81
C MET A 343 45.03 -19.85 2.44
N ILE A 344 44.96 -21.19 2.49
CA ILE A 344 43.99 -21.92 3.31
C ILE A 344 44.69 -22.38 4.60
N TYR A 345 44.07 -22.05 5.73
CA TYR A 345 44.55 -22.38 7.06
C TYR A 345 43.92 -23.68 7.55
N GLN A 346 44.75 -24.49 8.20
CA GLN A 346 44.41 -25.84 8.67
C GLN A 346 43.71 -26.71 7.60
N PRO A 347 44.36 -26.98 6.45
CA PRO A 347 43.77 -27.75 5.36
C PRO A 347 43.69 -29.25 5.62
N GLU A 348 44.17 -29.75 6.76
CA GLU A 348 44.35 -31.18 7.03
C GLU A 348 43.01 -31.93 6.98
N GLY A 349 41.95 -31.37 7.56
CA GLY A 349 40.61 -31.95 7.51
C GLY A 349 40.08 -32.09 6.08
N TYR A 350 40.36 -31.12 5.20
CA TYR A 350 40.00 -31.24 3.78
C TYR A 350 40.80 -32.36 3.13
N ASN A 351 42.12 -32.39 3.34
CA ASN A 351 42.99 -33.40 2.73
C ASN A 351 42.58 -34.84 3.09
N VAL A 352 42.12 -35.05 4.33
CA VAL A 352 41.62 -36.35 4.80
C VAL A 352 40.30 -36.71 4.11
N VAL A 353 39.28 -35.86 4.19
CA VAL A 353 37.94 -36.16 3.64
C VAL A 353 37.98 -36.22 2.11
N ALA A 354 38.57 -35.21 1.47
CA ALA A 354 38.70 -35.16 0.01
C ALA A 354 39.58 -36.29 -0.54
N GLY A 355 40.64 -36.66 0.18
CA GLY A 355 41.50 -37.78 -0.18
C GLY A 355 40.75 -39.12 -0.23
N ALA A 356 39.94 -39.39 0.80
CA ALA A 356 39.10 -40.59 0.84
C ALA A 356 38.04 -40.60 -0.27
N LEU A 357 37.32 -39.48 -0.46
CA LEU A 357 36.32 -39.34 -1.52
C LEU A 357 36.93 -39.56 -2.92
N ALA A 358 38.08 -38.94 -3.21
CA ALA A 358 38.79 -39.11 -4.47
C ALA A 358 39.25 -40.57 -4.68
N ALA A 359 39.76 -41.23 -3.63
CA ALA A 359 40.15 -42.63 -3.69
C ALA A 359 38.98 -43.57 -3.97
N SER A 360 37.76 -43.17 -3.60
CA SER A 360 36.51 -43.86 -3.92
C SER A 360 35.86 -43.45 -5.24
N GLY A 361 36.54 -42.61 -6.04
CA GLY A 361 36.09 -42.25 -7.38
C GLY A 361 35.10 -41.08 -7.45
N TRP A 362 35.01 -40.27 -6.40
CA TRP A 362 34.28 -38.99 -6.47
C TRP A 362 35.12 -37.94 -7.21
N ASP A 363 34.47 -37.07 -7.96
CA ASP A 363 35.14 -36.02 -8.74
C ASP A 363 35.42 -34.77 -7.89
N ASN A 364 36.66 -34.26 -7.96
CA ASN A 364 37.00 -32.97 -7.39
C ASN A 364 36.67 -31.85 -8.38
N VAL A 365 35.82 -30.90 -8.00
CA VAL A 365 35.41 -29.78 -8.84
C VAL A 365 35.52 -28.46 -8.08
N THR A 366 35.45 -27.36 -8.83
CA THR A 366 35.00 -26.08 -8.27
C THR A 366 33.50 -25.98 -8.49
N ALA A 367 32.70 -26.21 -7.45
CA ALA A 367 31.27 -26.52 -7.61
C ALA A 367 30.45 -25.45 -8.36
N ASP A 368 30.83 -24.18 -8.24
CA ASP A 368 30.15 -23.05 -8.91
C ASP A 368 30.58 -22.84 -10.36
N LEU A 369 31.68 -23.47 -10.82
CA LEU A 369 32.03 -23.49 -12.24
C LEU A 369 31.29 -24.59 -13.00
N VAL A 370 30.79 -25.60 -12.29
CA VAL A 370 30.01 -26.72 -12.84
C VAL A 370 28.75 -26.96 -11.99
N PRO A 371 27.83 -25.98 -11.90
CA PRO A 371 26.72 -26.02 -10.95
C PRO A 371 25.80 -27.24 -11.10
N ALA A 372 25.63 -27.78 -12.31
CA ALA A 372 24.85 -28.98 -12.59
C ALA A 372 25.51 -30.30 -12.14
N GLN A 373 26.82 -30.32 -11.90
CA GLN A 373 27.54 -31.53 -11.49
C GLN A 373 27.48 -31.66 -9.95
N LYS A 374 26.42 -32.34 -9.47
CA LYS A 374 26.13 -32.56 -8.03
C LYS A 374 25.91 -34.04 -7.68
N ASN A 375 26.42 -34.95 -8.52
CA ASN A 375 26.40 -36.38 -8.26
C ASN A 375 27.84 -36.92 -8.13
N PHE A 376 28.13 -37.65 -7.04
CA PHE A 376 29.47 -38.16 -6.69
C PHE A 376 30.59 -37.14 -6.88
N THR A 377 30.39 -35.94 -6.33
CA THR A 377 31.27 -34.78 -6.56
C THR A 377 31.59 -34.09 -5.25
N PHE A 378 32.81 -33.56 -5.10
CA PHE A 378 33.22 -32.77 -3.94
C PHE A 378 33.98 -31.50 -4.34
N SER A 379 33.94 -30.51 -3.46
CA SER A 379 34.58 -29.20 -3.64
C SER A 379 35.09 -28.69 -2.29
N ARG A 380 36.01 -27.73 -2.34
CA ARG A 380 36.21 -26.83 -1.19
C ARG A 380 34.93 -26.02 -0.95
N PRO A 381 34.67 -25.59 0.29
CA PRO A 381 33.56 -24.71 0.59
C PRO A 381 33.75 -23.35 -0.09
N ASN A 382 32.70 -22.89 -0.78
CA ASN A 382 32.65 -21.57 -1.39
C ASN A 382 31.85 -20.64 -0.49
N HIS A 383 32.33 -19.40 -0.33
CA HIS A 383 31.73 -18.41 0.54
C HIS A 383 31.41 -17.11 -0.19
N MET A 384 30.46 -16.36 0.36
CA MET A 384 30.11 -14.99 -0.08
C MET A 384 31.07 -13.92 0.45
N PHE A 385 32.15 -14.34 1.11
CA PHE A 385 33.14 -13.48 1.74
C PHE A 385 33.86 -12.61 0.71
N SER A 386 34.21 -11.39 1.12
CA SER A 386 34.98 -10.47 0.31
C SER A 386 35.96 -9.71 1.18
N ASN A 387 37.20 -9.57 0.70
CA ASN A 387 38.28 -8.90 1.43
C ASN A 387 38.56 -9.46 2.84
N GLY A 388 38.39 -10.78 3.03
CA GLY A 388 38.53 -11.47 4.32
C GLY A 388 37.46 -11.12 5.36
N GLU A 389 36.37 -10.46 4.96
CA GLU A 389 35.19 -10.15 5.77
C GLU A 389 33.95 -10.89 5.23
N ARG A 390 32.85 -10.89 5.99
CA ARG A 390 31.60 -11.60 5.68
C ARG A 390 31.02 -11.36 4.27
N GLY A 391 31.24 -10.20 3.65
CA GLY A 391 30.75 -9.92 2.31
C GLY A 391 29.22 -10.01 2.16
N GLY A 392 28.75 -10.72 1.13
CA GLY A 392 27.31 -10.96 0.89
C GLY A 392 26.48 -9.71 0.56
N PRO A 393 25.14 -9.80 0.64
CA PRO A 393 24.24 -8.70 0.28
C PRO A 393 24.46 -7.39 1.05
N MET A 394 24.88 -7.47 2.32
CA MET A 394 25.19 -6.29 3.14
C MET A 394 26.40 -5.51 2.62
N ALA A 395 27.39 -6.18 2.01
CA ALA A 395 28.60 -5.55 1.51
C ALA A 395 28.50 -5.09 0.04
N THR A 396 27.37 -5.39 -0.62
CA THR A 396 27.20 -5.16 -2.07
C THR A 396 25.88 -4.43 -2.37
N TYR A 397 24.76 -5.13 -2.32
CA TYR A 397 23.41 -4.61 -2.59
C TYR A 397 23.01 -3.47 -1.67
N LEU A 398 23.23 -3.63 -0.36
CA LEU A 398 22.89 -2.57 0.59
C LEU A 398 23.81 -1.35 0.45
N VAL A 399 25.06 -1.54 0.01
CA VAL A 399 26.01 -0.44 -0.24
C VAL A 399 25.51 0.44 -1.37
N SER A 400 25.18 -0.13 -2.53
CA SER A 400 24.67 0.66 -3.66
C SER A 400 23.30 1.27 -3.38
N ALA A 401 22.43 0.58 -2.65
CA ALA A 401 21.14 1.13 -2.24
C ALA A 401 21.32 2.39 -1.38
N SER A 402 22.20 2.32 -0.38
CA SER A 402 22.43 3.40 0.58
C SER A 402 23.08 4.66 -0.02
N GLU A 403 23.69 4.56 -1.20
CA GLU A 403 24.22 5.70 -1.94
C GLU A 403 23.13 6.52 -2.66
N ARG A 404 21.91 5.98 -2.79
CA ARG A 404 20.81 6.63 -3.53
C ARG A 404 19.93 7.48 -2.61
N GLU A 405 19.64 8.71 -3.02
CA GLU A 405 18.80 9.65 -2.25
C GLU A 405 17.33 9.18 -2.09
N ASN A 406 16.85 8.33 -3.00
CA ASN A 406 15.51 7.76 -3.00
C ASN A 406 15.40 6.45 -2.19
N PHE A 407 16.44 6.05 -1.47
CA PHE A 407 16.44 4.89 -0.60
C PHE A 407 16.64 5.28 0.87
N LYS A 408 15.93 4.62 1.77
CA LYS A 408 16.14 4.77 3.22
C LYS A 408 16.07 3.42 3.93
N LEU A 409 16.99 3.19 4.88
CA LEU A 409 16.96 2.06 5.82
C LEU A 409 16.52 2.57 7.20
N ILE A 410 15.61 1.84 7.84
CA ILE A 410 15.20 2.05 9.23
C ILE A 410 15.38 0.74 9.98
N THR A 411 16.12 0.77 11.09
CA THR A 411 16.38 -0.38 11.96
C THR A 411 15.55 -0.31 13.24
N ASN A 412 15.69 -1.29 14.13
CA ASN A 412 15.03 -1.33 15.44
C ASN A 412 13.50 -1.22 15.36
N THR A 413 12.90 -1.53 14.20
CA THR A 413 11.50 -1.25 13.90
C THR A 413 10.82 -2.51 13.39
N SER A 414 9.94 -3.07 14.21
CA SER A 414 9.17 -4.26 13.85
C SER A 414 7.93 -3.85 13.05
N VAL A 415 7.67 -4.53 11.93
CA VAL A 415 6.38 -4.41 11.23
C VAL A 415 5.41 -5.42 11.84
N SER A 416 4.30 -4.92 12.36
CA SER A 416 3.29 -5.74 13.01
C SER A 416 2.35 -6.38 11.99
N ARG A 417 1.85 -5.59 11.04
CA ARG A 417 0.93 -6.00 9.97
C ARG A 417 0.97 -5.04 8.78
N VAL A 418 0.41 -5.47 7.67
CA VAL A 418 0.06 -4.62 6.54
C VAL A 418 -1.29 -3.96 6.82
N VAL A 419 -1.36 -2.64 6.66
CA VAL A 419 -2.61 -1.90 6.68
C VAL A 419 -3.23 -1.98 5.29
N ARG A 420 -4.44 -2.51 5.19
CA ARG A 420 -5.13 -2.73 3.92
C ARG A 420 -6.63 -2.51 4.06
N ASP A 421 -7.26 -2.19 2.93
CA ASP A 421 -8.71 -2.26 2.74
C ASP A 421 -9.01 -3.19 1.56
N GLY A 422 -9.69 -4.30 1.85
CA GLY A 422 -9.89 -5.38 0.89
C GLY A 422 -8.57 -5.90 0.32
N SER A 423 -8.43 -5.82 -1.01
CA SER A 423 -7.27 -6.28 -1.79
C SER A 423 -6.14 -5.25 -1.89
N THR A 424 -6.32 -4.01 -1.43
CA THR A 424 -5.33 -2.95 -1.58
C THR A 424 -4.65 -2.63 -0.25
N ALA A 425 -3.33 -2.76 -0.21
CA ALA A 425 -2.51 -2.33 0.92
C ALA A 425 -2.18 -0.84 0.82
N SER A 426 -2.33 -0.10 1.91
CA SER A 426 -2.07 1.35 1.98
C SER A 426 -0.79 1.70 2.75
N GLY A 427 -0.22 0.74 3.48
CA GLY A 427 0.99 0.92 4.27
C GLY A 427 1.26 -0.23 5.22
N VAL A 428 2.18 0.00 6.16
CA VAL A 428 2.51 -0.96 7.23
C VAL A 428 2.39 -0.30 8.59
N GLU A 429 1.90 -1.06 9.56
CA GLU A 429 1.92 -0.69 10.98
C GLU A 429 3.25 -1.14 11.59
N VAL A 430 3.94 -0.21 12.25
CA VAL A 430 5.25 -0.41 12.86
C VAL A 430 5.23 -0.13 14.36
N GLU A 431 6.06 -0.86 15.07
CA GLU A 431 6.33 -0.70 16.49
C GLU A 431 7.85 -0.69 16.74
N ALA A 432 8.30 0.16 17.65
CA ALA A 432 9.70 0.20 18.05
C ALA A 432 10.06 -1.11 18.75
N PHE A 433 10.99 -1.87 18.17
CA PHE A 433 11.52 -3.10 18.75
C PHE A 433 12.64 -2.80 19.75
N LEU A 434 13.47 -1.80 19.46
CA LEU A 434 14.53 -1.28 20.32
C LEU A 434 14.55 0.26 20.28
N ASP A 435 15.34 0.88 21.14
CA ASP A 435 15.54 2.33 21.16
C ASP A 435 15.95 2.86 19.77
N GLY A 436 15.34 3.99 19.36
CA GLY A 436 15.52 4.56 18.03
C GLY A 436 14.64 3.94 16.93
N GLY A 437 13.84 2.91 17.25
CA GLY A 437 12.81 2.38 16.37
C GLY A 437 11.63 3.34 16.19
N LEU A 438 10.85 3.14 15.12
CA LEU A 438 9.66 3.94 14.82
C LEU A 438 8.37 3.24 15.26
N CYS A 439 7.36 4.05 15.58
CA CYS A 439 5.99 3.61 15.88
C CYS A 439 4.99 4.31 14.95
N GLY A 440 3.87 3.65 14.65
CA GLY A 440 2.76 4.20 13.89
C GLY A 440 2.57 3.54 12.53
N THR A 441 1.99 4.26 11.57
CA THR A 441 1.71 3.73 10.22
C THR A 441 2.55 4.46 9.19
N ILE A 442 3.21 3.71 8.30
CA ILE A 442 3.98 4.26 7.18
C ILE A 442 3.27 3.90 5.87
N LYS A 443 2.91 4.92 5.08
CA LYS A 443 2.14 4.76 3.83
C LYS A 443 3.03 4.36 2.65
N ALA A 444 2.52 3.48 1.79
CA ALA A 444 3.18 3.12 0.53
C ALA A 444 2.22 2.66 -0.57
N ASN A 445 2.65 2.82 -1.82
CA ASN A 445 1.92 2.36 -3.00
C ASN A 445 2.04 0.85 -3.21
N ASN A 446 3.18 0.25 -2.86
CA ASN A 446 3.44 -1.18 -2.97
C ASN A 446 4.20 -1.67 -1.74
N ILE A 447 3.94 -2.90 -1.33
CA ILE A 447 4.60 -3.51 -0.16
C ILE A 447 5.20 -4.84 -0.56
N VAL A 448 6.46 -5.05 -0.20
CA VAL A 448 7.20 -6.30 -0.40
C VAL A 448 7.57 -6.88 0.96
N LEU A 449 7.01 -8.04 1.30
CA LEU A 449 7.36 -8.78 2.51
C LEU A 449 8.59 -9.65 2.25
N SER A 450 9.63 -9.43 3.03
CA SER A 450 10.92 -10.15 2.98
C SER A 450 11.39 -10.54 4.39
N ALA A 451 10.45 -10.81 5.30
CA ALA A 451 10.68 -11.09 6.71
C ALA A 451 11.00 -12.58 6.99
N GLY A 452 11.19 -13.38 5.93
CA GLY A 452 11.64 -14.77 6.00
C GLY A 452 10.52 -15.78 6.22
N ALA A 453 10.88 -17.07 6.24
CA ALA A 453 9.94 -18.19 6.26
C ALA A 453 9.00 -18.25 7.48
N PHE A 454 9.27 -17.48 8.54
CA PHE A 454 8.39 -17.34 9.71
C PHE A 454 7.90 -15.90 9.92
N GLY A 455 8.72 -14.88 9.66
CA GLY A 455 8.32 -13.49 9.83
C GLY A 455 7.27 -13.06 8.82
N THR A 456 7.41 -13.46 7.54
CA THR A 456 6.42 -13.15 6.50
C THR A 456 5.06 -13.78 6.77
N PRO A 457 4.92 -15.10 7.05
CA PRO A 457 3.61 -15.66 7.38
C PRO A 457 3.04 -15.05 8.67
N LYS A 458 3.86 -14.67 9.66
CA LYS A 458 3.39 -13.93 10.85
C LYS A 458 2.73 -12.61 10.47
N ILE A 459 3.37 -11.80 9.61
CA ILE A 459 2.82 -10.53 9.13
C ILE A 459 1.53 -10.79 8.36
N LEU A 460 1.49 -11.80 7.46
CA LEU A 460 0.27 -12.14 6.71
C LEU A 460 -0.87 -12.57 7.64
N PHE A 461 -0.62 -13.43 8.62
CA PHE A 461 -1.62 -13.82 9.63
C PHE A 461 -2.18 -12.60 10.38
N ARG A 462 -1.30 -11.69 10.83
CA ARG A 462 -1.68 -10.43 11.49
C ARG A 462 -2.37 -9.42 10.58
N SER A 463 -2.26 -9.62 9.27
CA SER A 463 -2.95 -8.84 8.22
C SER A 463 -4.24 -9.51 7.75
N GLY A 464 -4.72 -10.57 8.42
CA GLY A 464 -5.93 -11.31 8.02
C GLY A 464 -5.77 -12.11 6.72
N ILE A 465 -4.55 -12.60 6.42
CA ILE A 465 -4.26 -13.40 5.23
C ILE A 465 -3.62 -14.72 5.69
N GLY A 466 -4.30 -15.83 5.46
CA GLY A 466 -3.84 -17.16 5.86
C GLY A 466 -4.98 -18.12 6.21
N PRO A 467 -4.67 -19.33 6.70
CA PRO A 467 -5.69 -20.31 7.04
C PRO A 467 -6.59 -19.81 8.17
N GLN A 468 -7.89 -20.06 8.05
CA GLN A 468 -8.89 -19.57 9.01
C GLN A 468 -8.54 -19.86 10.48
N ASP A 469 -8.04 -21.06 10.79
CA ASP A 469 -7.65 -21.44 12.16
C ASP A 469 -6.51 -20.57 12.72
N GLN A 470 -5.58 -20.14 11.86
CA GLN A 470 -4.49 -19.25 12.24
C GLN A 470 -5.00 -17.82 12.45
N LEU A 471 -5.90 -17.35 11.59
CA LEU A 471 -6.49 -16.01 11.71
C LEU A 471 -7.36 -15.88 12.97
N GLU A 472 -8.11 -16.92 13.33
CA GLU A 472 -8.88 -16.97 14.58
C GLU A 472 -7.97 -16.89 15.82
N ILE A 473 -6.78 -17.50 15.78
CA ILE A 473 -5.79 -17.37 16.86
C ILE A 473 -5.32 -15.91 17.00
N VAL A 474 -5.00 -15.25 15.89
CA VAL A 474 -4.60 -13.84 15.90
C VAL A 474 -5.75 -12.96 16.39
N GLN A 475 -6.97 -13.17 15.88
CA GLN A 475 -8.16 -12.42 16.29
C GLN A 475 -8.39 -12.53 17.80
N SER A 476 -8.13 -13.70 18.38
CA SER A 476 -8.24 -13.91 19.83
C SER A 476 -7.15 -13.18 20.64
N ALA A 477 -5.99 -12.91 20.05
CA ALA A 477 -4.87 -12.23 20.69
C ALA A 477 -4.92 -10.71 20.51
N GLU A 478 -5.37 -10.23 19.34
CA GLU A 478 -5.31 -8.82 18.93
C GLU A 478 -6.67 -8.11 18.90
N SER A 479 -7.76 -8.88 19.02
CA SER A 479 -9.13 -8.39 19.11
C SER A 479 -9.44 -7.29 18.08
N SER A 480 -9.87 -6.11 18.52
CA SER A 480 -10.31 -4.99 17.68
C SER A 480 -9.19 -4.33 16.84
N SER A 481 -7.93 -4.73 16.99
CA SER A 481 -6.83 -4.19 16.17
C SER A 481 -6.59 -4.99 14.89
N MET A 482 -7.04 -6.25 14.84
CA MET A 482 -6.98 -7.06 13.63
C MET A 482 -8.06 -6.65 12.63
N ILE A 483 -7.75 -6.78 11.34
CA ILE A 483 -8.71 -6.56 10.26
C ILE A 483 -9.93 -7.48 10.39
N ASP A 484 -11.10 -6.95 10.01
CA ASP A 484 -12.37 -7.67 10.12
C ASP A 484 -12.30 -9.04 9.43
N SER A 485 -12.85 -10.06 10.08
CA SER A 485 -12.99 -11.41 9.55
C SER A 485 -13.68 -11.50 8.20
N ALA A 486 -14.58 -10.57 7.87
CA ALA A 486 -15.21 -10.47 6.57
C ALA A 486 -14.21 -10.15 5.44
N GLN A 487 -13.08 -9.53 5.76
CA GLN A 487 -12.00 -9.21 4.81
C GLN A 487 -10.84 -10.21 4.87
N TRP A 488 -10.99 -11.33 5.57
CA TRP A 488 -9.96 -12.34 5.61
C TRP A 488 -9.77 -13.00 4.25
N ILE A 489 -8.50 -13.19 3.88
CA ILE A 489 -8.13 -13.86 2.64
C ILE A 489 -7.58 -15.24 3.03
N ASN A 490 -8.36 -16.29 2.74
CA ASN A 490 -7.99 -17.65 3.08
C ASN A 490 -6.99 -18.20 2.04
N LEU A 491 -5.71 -18.25 2.43
CA LEU A 491 -4.60 -18.80 1.67
C LEU A 491 -3.85 -19.84 2.52
N PRO A 492 -3.14 -20.80 1.91
CA PRO A 492 -2.36 -21.81 2.63
C PRO A 492 -1.05 -21.26 3.21
N VAL A 493 -1.09 -20.07 3.83
CA VAL A 493 0.06 -19.45 4.49
C VAL A 493 0.50 -20.31 5.68
N GLY A 494 1.78 -20.59 5.77
CA GLY A 494 2.38 -21.48 6.78
C GLY A 494 2.38 -22.95 6.39
N GLU A 495 1.58 -23.36 5.40
CA GLU A 495 1.60 -24.73 4.85
C GLU A 495 2.83 -24.96 3.98
N GLY A 496 3.19 -26.22 3.76
CA GLY A 496 4.29 -26.57 2.87
C GLY A 496 5.67 -26.19 3.41
N LEU A 497 5.80 -25.92 4.72
CA LEU A 497 7.06 -25.62 5.37
C LEU A 497 8.07 -26.73 5.06
N ASN A 498 9.27 -26.34 4.67
CA ASN A 498 10.32 -27.28 4.30
C ASN A 498 11.65 -26.86 4.92
N ASP A 499 12.51 -27.83 5.17
CA ASP A 499 13.89 -27.64 5.63
C ASP A 499 14.71 -28.83 5.14
N HIS A 500 16.03 -28.67 4.97
CA HIS A 500 16.87 -29.83 4.70
C HIS A 500 16.78 -30.80 5.89
N THR A 501 16.63 -32.10 5.61
CA THR A 501 16.68 -33.10 6.67
C THR A 501 18.14 -33.43 7.00
N SER A 502 18.60 -32.99 8.17
CA SER A 502 19.99 -33.22 8.61
C SER A 502 20.16 -34.57 9.30
N THR A 503 21.26 -35.26 8.99
CA THR A 503 21.75 -36.42 9.74
C THR A 503 23.26 -36.36 9.88
N ASP A 504 23.76 -36.31 11.10
CA ASP A 504 25.20 -36.21 11.37
C ASP A 504 25.87 -37.57 11.49
N ILE A 505 27.11 -37.64 11.00
CA ILE A 505 28.10 -38.64 11.41
C ILE A 505 29.34 -37.93 11.95
N VAL A 506 30.07 -38.57 12.84
CA VAL A 506 31.33 -38.05 13.40
C VAL A 506 32.43 -39.06 13.17
N VAL A 507 33.54 -38.60 12.61
CA VAL A 507 34.74 -39.39 12.38
C VAL A 507 35.94 -38.77 13.10
N THR A 508 36.98 -39.56 13.33
CA THR A 508 38.27 -39.08 13.86
C THR A 508 39.40 -39.53 12.97
N HIS A 509 40.42 -38.68 12.82
CA HIS A 509 41.62 -39.01 12.04
C HIS A 509 42.88 -38.35 12.65
N PRO A 510 44.01 -39.08 12.81
CA PRO A 510 45.19 -38.59 13.55
C PRO A 510 45.87 -37.35 12.98
N ASN A 511 45.67 -37.02 11.69
CA ASN A 511 46.22 -35.81 11.06
C ASN A 511 45.29 -34.59 11.17
N VAL A 512 44.10 -34.72 11.75
CA VAL A 512 43.19 -33.60 11.95
C VAL A 512 43.52 -32.93 13.29
N THR A 513 43.46 -31.61 13.31
CA THR A 513 43.60 -30.81 14.53
C THR A 513 42.49 -29.76 14.54
N THR A 514 41.80 -29.64 15.66
CA THR A 514 40.77 -28.63 15.88
C THR A 514 41.37 -27.24 16.12
N TYR A 515 40.64 -26.22 15.71
CA TYR A 515 40.84 -24.83 16.13
C TYR A 515 39.64 -24.43 16.98
N ASP A 516 39.89 -23.85 18.16
CA ASP A 516 38.83 -23.42 19.06
C ASP A 516 38.37 -22.01 18.67
N PHE A 517 37.33 -21.96 17.83
CA PHE A 517 36.72 -20.70 17.40
C PHE A 517 35.87 -20.03 18.48
N TYR A 518 35.38 -20.78 19.48
CA TYR A 518 34.68 -20.17 20.61
C TYR A 518 35.66 -19.42 21.52
N ALA A 519 36.82 -20.04 21.81
CA ALA A 519 37.89 -19.33 22.51
C ALA A 519 38.39 -18.10 21.74
N ALA A 520 38.28 -18.08 20.40
CA ALA A 520 38.66 -16.92 19.60
C ALA A 520 37.77 -15.68 19.82
N TYR A 521 36.62 -15.81 20.47
CA TYR A 521 35.82 -14.66 20.88
C TYR A 521 36.46 -13.93 22.07
N ASP A 522 36.75 -14.65 23.16
CA ASP A 522 37.21 -14.07 24.44
C ASP A 522 38.73 -14.07 24.64
N ASP A 523 39.41 -15.15 24.25
CA ASP A 523 40.86 -15.39 24.45
C ASP A 523 41.51 -15.92 23.15
N PRO A 524 41.51 -15.14 22.07
CA PRO A 524 42.05 -15.59 20.78
C PRO A 524 43.57 -15.75 20.81
N ILE A 525 44.08 -16.62 19.93
CA ILE A 525 45.51 -16.71 19.66
C ILE A 525 45.97 -15.37 19.06
N GLN A 526 46.81 -14.64 19.80
CA GLN A 526 47.22 -13.27 19.43
C GLN A 526 47.79 -13.15 18.01
N SER A 527 48.55 -14.14 17.54
CA SER A 527 49.11 -14.10 16.18
C SER A 527 48.04 -14.16 15.08
N ASP A 528 46.91 -14.82 15.34
CA ASP A 528 45.80 -14.90 14.39
C ASP A 528 44.99 -13.59 14.40
N VAL A 529 44.85 -12.96 15.57
CA VAL A 529 44.28 -11.60 15.70
C VAL A 529 45.11 -10.57 14.94
N ASP A 530 46.42 -10.52 15.23
CA ASP A 530 47.34 -9.58 14.58
C ASP A 530 47.27 -9.75 13.06
N LYS A 531 47.30 -11.00 12.58
CA LYS A 531 47.22 -11.30 11.15
C LYS A 531 45.89 -10.88 10.52
N TYR A 532 44.77 -11.08 11.22
CA TYR A 532 43.46 -10.69 10.71
C TYR A 532 43.26 -9.17 10.68
N LEU A 533 43.70 -8.47 11.73
CA LEU A 533 43.59 -7.02 11.83
C LEU A 533 44.54 -6.31 10.86
N ASP A 534 45.77 -6.79 10.69
CA ASP A 534 46.78 -6.17 9.83
C ASP A 534 46.53 -6.42 8.34
N SER A 535 46.07 -7.61 7.96
CA SER A 535 46.01 -8.00 6.55
C SER A 535 44.79 -8.83 6.15
N ARG A 536 43.74 -8.93 6.98
CA ARG A 536 42.52 -9.74 6.68
C ARG A 536 42.86 -11.17 6.24
N SER A 537 43.83 -11.76 6.91
CA SER A 537 44.37 -13.07 6.58
C SER A 537 44.38 -13.98 7.80
N GLY A 538 44.58 -15.28 7.59
CA GLY A 538 44.62 -16.26 8.68
C GLY A 538 43.31 -17.02 8.86
N ILE A 539 43.28 -17.88 9.87
CA ILE A 539 42.15 -18.77 10.16
C ILE A 539 40.86 -18.01 10.48
N LEU A 540 40.96 -16.80 11.06
CA LEU A 540 39.79 -15.95 11.37
C LEU A 540 39.11 -15.34 10.12
N ALA A 541 39.75 -15.41 8.94
CA ALA A 541 39.12 -15.07 7.67
C ALA A 541 38.32 -16.24 7.06
N GLN A 542 38.37 -17.44 7.67
CA GLN A 542 37.54 -18.60 7.31
C GLN A 542 36.36 -18.72 8.28
N SER A 543 35.26 -19.31 7.82
CA SER A 543 34.08 -19.60 8.65
C SER A 543 34.45 -20.51 9.83
N ALA A 544 33.77 -20.32 10.96
CA ALA A 544 33.81 -21.21 12.10
C ALA A 544 32.63 -22.21 12.10
N PRO A 545 32.83 -23.44 12.61
CA PRO A 545 34.13 -24.08 12.75
C PRO A 545 34.77 -24.25 11.36
N ASN A 546 36.03 -24.70 11.29
CA ASN A 546 36.73 -24.84 10.02
C ASN A 546 35.97 -25.79 9.08
N LEU A 547 35.24 -25.21 8.11
CA LEU A 547 34.51 -25.93 7.08
C LEU A 547 35.52 -26.45 6.08
N VAL A 548 35.60 -27.77 5.94
CA VAL A 548 36.69 -28.39 5.17
C VAL A 548 36.26 -28.89 3.82
N ALA A 549 35.09 -29.50 3.67
CA ALA A 549 34.63 -30.02 2.38
C ALA A 549 33.10 -29.99 2.23
N ASN A 550 32.64 -29.69 1.02
CA ASN A 550 31.26 -29.90 0.60
C ASN A 550 31.22 -30.93 -0.52
N PHE A 551 30.25 -31.83 -0.47
CA PHE A 551 30.11 -32.88 -1.48
C PHE A 551 28.67 -33.30 -1.67
N TRP A 552 28.37 -33.88 -2.81
CA TRP A 552 27.01 -34.12 -3.25
C TRP A 552 26.87 -35.47 -3.96
N GLN A 553 25.71 -36.09 -3.77
CA GLN A 553 25.28 -37.23 -4.57
C GLN A 553 23.77 -37.19 -4.79
N GLU A 554 23.30 -37.86 -5.83
CA GLU A 554 21.89 -38.05 -6.11
C GLU A 554 21.52 -39.52 -5.90
N VAL A 555 20.37 -39.75 -5.27
CA VAL A 555 19.83 -41.09 -5.01
C VAL A 555 18.48 -41.21 -5.72
N GLU A 556 18.37 -42.16 -6.64
CA GLU A 556 17.09 -42.50 -7.26
C GLU A 556 16.26 -43.37 -6.30
N GLY A 557 15.12 -42.84 -5.85
CA GLY A 557 14.20 -43.56 -4.99
C GLY A 557 13.42 -44.65 -5.74
N ALA A 558 12.89 -45.62 -5.00
CA ALA A 558 12.06 -46.69 -5.60
C ALA A 558 10.71 -46.15 -6.15
N ASP A 559 10.33 -44.95 -5.75
CA ASP A 559 9.22 -44.14 -6.26
C ASP A 559 9.54 -43.41 -7.59
N GLY A 560 10.77 -43.52 -8.08
CA GLY A 560 11.24 -42.83 -9.29
C GLY A 560 11.60 -41.36 -9.06
N VAL A 561 11.61 -40.89 -7.81
CA VAL A 561 12.01 -39.51 -7.47
C VAL A 561 13.51 -39.48 -7.15
N THR A 562 14.25 -38.63 -7.86
CA THR A 562 15.67 -38.40 -7.59
C THR A 562 15.84 -37.41 -6.44
N ARG A 563 16.41 -37.89 -5.34
CA ARG A 563 16.68 -37.11 -4.13
C ARG A 563 18.13 -36.64 -4.10
N GLN A 564 18.31 -35.34 -3.95
CA GLN A 564 19.62 -34.72 -3.81
C GLN A 564 20.09 -34.81 -2.36
N LEU A 565 21.36 -35.20 -2.19
CA LEU A 565 22.07 -35.12 -0.93
C LEU A 565 23.22 -34.13 -1.05
N GLN A 566 23.34 -33.23 -0.08
CA GLN A 566 24.56 -32.46 0.19
C GLN A 566 25.18 -32.97 1.48
N TYR A 567 26.50 -32.87 1.58
CA TYR A 567 27.25 -33.07 2.81
C TYR A 567 28.13 -31.88 3.08
N THR A 568 28.29 -31.56 4.36
CA THR A 568 29.22 -30.53 4.83
C THR A 568 30.08 -31.13 5.95
N ALA A 569 31.37 -31.27 5.66
CA ALA A 569 32.37 -31.72 6.63
C ALA A 569 33.00 -30.51 7.32
N ARG A 570 33.08 -30.55 8.64
CA ARG A 570 33.68 -29.51 9.48
C ARG A 570 34.52 -30.13 10.59
N VAL A 571 35.62 -29.48 10.93
CA VAL A 571 36.50 -29.92 12.02
C VAL A 571 35.93 -29.41 13.34
N GLU A 572 35.13 -30.24 14.01
CA GLU A 572 34.40 -29.92 15.23
C GLU A 572 34.05 -31.21 15.97
N THR A 573 33.86 -31.13 17.29
CA THR A 573 33.27 -32.20 18.11
C THR A 573 31.74 -32.13 18.09
N SER A 574 31.05 -33.25 17.94
CA SER A 574 29.58 -33.31 18.12
C SER A 574 29.10 -34.69 18.61
N HIS A 575 27.82 -34.81 18.99
CA HIS A 575 27.18 -36.06 19.46
C HIS A 575 27.99 -36.82 20.51
N ASP A 576 28.43 -36.12 21.56
CA ASP A 576 29.26 -36.62 22.68
C ASP A 576 30.66 -37.15 22.29
N VAL A 577 31.08 -36.99 21.04
CA VAL A 577 32.44 -37.32 20.59
C VAL A 577 33.38 -36.15 20.86
N ILE A 578 34.04 -36.18 22.01
CA ILE A 578 35.03 -35.16 22.43
C ILE A 578 36.44 -35.60 21.98
N SER A 579 36.96 -34.99 20.92
CA SER A 579 38.29 -35.29 20.38
C SER A 579 38.84 -34.12 19.55
N ASP A 580 40.12 -33.77 19.74
CA ASP A 580 40.82 -32.74 18.95
C ASP A 580 41.09 -33.16 17.49
N SER A 581 40.73 -34.41 17.15
CA SER A 581 40.85 -34.98 15.80
C SER A 581 39.49 -35.27 15.15
N ALA A 582 38.41 -34.76 15.73
CA ALA A 582 37.05 -34.98 15.23
C ALA A 582 36.76 -34.17 13.97
N VAL A 583 36.03 -34.82 13.05
CA VAL A 583 35.40 -34.19 11.89
C VAL A 583 33.93 -34.61 11.90
N SER A 584 33.05 -33.64 12.05
CA SER A 584 31.60 -33.83 11.94
C SER A 584 31.18 -33.63 10.49
N ILE A 585 30.41 -34.58 9.97
CA ILE A 585 29.89 -34.54 8.60
C ILE A 585 28.38 -34.58 8.68
N THR A 586 27.74 -33.49 8.29
CA THR A 586 26.28 -33.43 8.22
C THR A 586 25.83 -33.77 6.81
N GLN A 587 24.99 -34.80 6.68
CA GLN A 587 24.21 -35.07 5.48
C GLN A 587 22.93 -34.22 5.51
N TYR A 588 22.64 -33.55 4.41
CA TYR A 588 21.40 -32.82 4.14
C TYR A 588 20.64 -33.51 3.01
N LEU A 589 19.42 -33.98 3.27
CA LEU A 589 18.46 -34.32 2.22
C LEU A 589 17.77 -33.04 1.72
N GLY A 590 17.92 -32.77 0.42
CA GLY A 590 17.45 -31.54 -0.23
C GLY A 590 16.38 -31.80 -1.30
N ARG A 591 16.58 -31.25 -2.50
CA ARG A 591 15.69 -31.38 -3.67
C ARG A 591 15.18 -32.82 -3.85
N GLY A 592 13.88 -32.96 -4.14
CA GLY A 592 13.21 -34.27 -4.31
C GLY A 592 12.67 -34.88 -3.02
N GLN A 593 12.92 -34.27 -1.84
CA GLN A 593 12.22 -34.67 -0.62
C GLN A 593 10.72 -34.33 -0.69
N THR A 594 9.89 -35.24 -0.21
CA THR A 594 8.43 -35.15 -0.33
C THR A 594 7.78 -34.69 0.99
N GLY A 595 8.45 -34.91 2.13
CA GLY A 595 7.98 -34.42 3.43
C GLY A 595 7.73 -32.90 3.44
N ARG A 596 6.63 -32.48 4.08
CA ARG A 596 6.24 -31.08 4.25
C ARG A 596 5.67 -30.87 5.65
N GLY A 597 6.07 -29.79 6.29
CA GLY A 597 5.61 -29.38 7.60
C GLY A 597 4.63 -28.21 7.53
N LYS A 598 4.36 -27.65 8.72
CA LYS A 598 3.48 -26.49 8.89
C LYS A 598 4.05 -25.53 9.93
N ALA A 599 4.10 -24.25 9.58
CA ALA A 599 4.37 -23.15 10.48
C ALA A 599 3.05 -22.53 10.96
N THR A 600 2.90 -22.36 12.26
CA THR A 600 1.68 -21.81 12.88
C THR A 600 2.00 -20.69 13.85
N ILE A 601 1.01 -19.84 14.11
CA ILE A 601 1.09 -18.79 15.10
C ILE A 601 0.35 -19.21 16.38
N ASN A 602 0.93 -18.91 17.54
CA ASN A 602 0.28 -19.15 18.82
C ASN A 602 -0.36 -17.89 19.40
N LYS A 603 -1.06 -18.01 20.54
CA LYS A 603 -1.75 -16.88 21.20
C LYS A 603 -0.82 -15.77 21.70
N GLY A 604 0.48 -16.06 21.85
CA GLY A 604 1.50 -15.05 22.14
C GLY A 604 2.06 -14.39 20.88
N LEU A 605 1.43 -14.63 19.72
CA LEU A 605 1.87 -14.19 18.39
C LEU A 605 3.28 -14.68 18.01
N ASN A 606 3.75 -15.75 18.64
CA ASN A 606 5.02 -16.39 18.29
C ASN A 606 4.77 -17.49 17.27
N MET A 607 5.72 -17.63 16.34
CA MET A 607 5.69 -18.65 15.31
C MET A 607 6.32 -19.95 15.82
N ALA A 608 5.72 -21.07 15.44
CA ALA A 608 6.21 -22.39 15.79
C ALA A 608 6.11 -23.35 14.60
N VAL A 609 6.97 -24.38 14.61
CA VAL A 609 6.84 -25.54 13.75
C VAL A 609 5.88 -26.51 14.44
N SER A 610 4.63 -26.56 13.97
CA SER A 610 3.61 -27.48 14.53
C SER A 610 3.68 -28.86 13.90
N GLU A 611 4.16 -28.95 12.66
CA GLU A 611 4.39 -30.21 11.95
C GLU A 611 5.81 -30.18 11.38
N VAL A 612 6.62 -31.17 11.72
CA VAL A 612 8.01 -31.26 11.27
C VAL A 612 8.07 -31.86 9.85
N PRO A 613 8.89 -31.31 8.93
CA PRO A 613 8.90 -31.75 7.53
C PRO A 613 9.69 -33.05 7.30
N TYR A 614 10.40 -33.55 8.31
CA TYR A 614 11.43 -34.57 8.13
C TYR A 614 10.85 -36.00 8.06
N LEU A 615 11.31 -36.77 7.06
CA LEU A 615 11.14 -38.23 6.98
C LEU A 615 9.70 -38.72 7.14
N GLN A 616 8.73 -37.96 6.61
CA GLN A 616 7.32 -38.36 6.59
C GLN A 616 7.04 -39.46 5.53
N ASP A 617 7.94 -39.58 4.56
CA ASP A 617 7.92 -40.59 3.49
C ASP A 617 9.02 -41.63 3.71
N GLU A 618 8.70 -42.91 3.47
CA GLU A 618 9.65 -44.01 3.59
C GLU A 618 10.80 -43.91 2.57
N TYR A 619 10.56 -43.29 1.42
CA TYR A 619 11.57 -43.11 0.38
C TYR A 619 12.59 -42.01 0.74
N ASP A 620 12.19 -41.00 1.51
CA ASP A 620 13.11 -39.98 2.06
C ASP A 620 14.10 -40.65 3.03
N LEU A 621 13.60 -41.50 3.94
CA LEU A 621 14.44 -42.27 4.86
C LEU A 621 15.35 -43.26 4.12
N ALA A 622 14.85 -43.91 3.07
CA ALA A 622 15.65 -44.80 2.24
C ALA A 622 16.81 -44.07 1.55
N ALA A 623 16.59 -42.83 1.07
CA ALA A 623 17.63 -42.02 0.45
C ALA A 623 18.70 -41.57 1.46
N VAL A 624 18.29 -41.14 2.66
CA VAL A 624 19.21 -40.84 3.78
C VAL A 624 20.10 -42.05 4.07
N LYS A 625 19.49 -43.23 4.24
CA LYS A 625 20.21 -44.49 4.51
C LYS A 625 21.17 -44.85 3.38
N ALA A 626 20.70 -44.89 2.14
CA ALA A 626 21.54 -45.21 0.98
C ALA A 626 22.71 -44.24 0.87
N GLY A 627 22.46 -42.97 1.18
CA GLY A 627 23.48 -41.94 1.14
C GLY A 627 24.56 -42.13 2.19
N LEU A 628 24.17 -42.42 3.43
CA LEU A 628 25.11 -42.70 4.52
C LEU A 628 25.90 -43.98 4.28
N GLN A 629 25.29 -45.01 3.70
CA GLN A 629 25.99 -46.24 3.29
C GLN A 629 27.08 -45.94 2.26
N SER A 630 26.75 -45.16 1.23
CA SER A 630 27.70 -44.69 0.20
C SER A 630 28.85 -43.90 0.83
N LEU A 631 28.54 -42.94 1.71
CA LEU A 631 29.53 -42.11 2.39
C LEU A 631 30.47 -42.94 3.28
N ILE A 632 29.93 -43.81 4.13
CA ILE A 632 30.73 -44.68 5.02
C ILE A 632 31.67 -45.56 4.19
N SER A 633 31.18 -46.11 3.07
CA SER A 633 32.01 -46.87 2.15
C SER A 633 33.12 -46.02 1.53
N ALA A 634 32.83 -44.75 1.19
CA ALA A 634 33.81 -43.86 0.59
C ALA A 634 34.91 -43.44 1.58
N LEU A 635 34.52 -43.09 2.81
CA LEU A 635 35.47 -42.76 3.88
C LEU A 635 36.37 -43.95 4.23
N GLY A 636 35.85 -45.18 4.13
CA GLY A 636 36.61 -46.40 4.36
C GLY A 636 37.76 -46.67 3.37
N ALA A 637 37.89 -45.87 2.29
CA ALA A 637 39.08 -45.91 1.44
C ALA A 637 40.35 -45.45 2.17
N ASP A 638 40.22 -44.65 3.23
CA ASP A 638 41.27 -44.40 4.21
C ASP A 638 40.97 -45.14 5.52
N PRO A 639 41.69 -46.24 5.84
CA PRO A 639 41.44 -47.02 7.06
C PRO A 639 41.81 -46.27 8.35
N SER A 640 42.44 -45.10 8.24
CA SER A 640 42.79 -44.24 9.38
C SER A 640 41.61 -43.35 9.81
N ILE A 641 40.57 -43.24 8.99
CA ILE A 641 39.32 -42.57 9.34
C ILE A 641 38.47 -43.53 10.18
N ILE A 642 38.28 -43.20 11.45
CA ILE A 642 37.48 -44.01 12.38
C ILE A 642 36.14 -43.34 12.58
N ILE A 643 35.05 -44.03 12.25
CA ILE A 643 33.68 -43.58 12.52
C ILE A 643 33.38 -43.79 14.00
N GLN A 644 33.10 -42.69 14.71
CA GLN A 644 32.73 -42.69 16.13
C GLN A 644 31.21 -42.60 16.33
N TYR A 645 30.52 -41.89 15.43
CA TYR A 645 29.08 -41.74 15.42
C TYR A 645 28.54 -41.96 14.00
N PRO A 646 27.68 -42.96 13.76
CA PRO A 646 27.22 -43.98 14.72
C PRO A 646 28.37 -44.84 15.26
N SER A 647 28.20 -45.32 16.50
CA SER A 647 29.20 -46.19 17.14
C SER A 647 29.29 -47.55 16.44
N SER A 648 30.48 -48.16 16.44
CA SER A 648 30.78 -49.39 15.68
C SER A 648 29.97 -50.63 16.09
N ASN A 649 29.26 -50.59 17.23
CA ASN A 649 28.40 -51.69 17.71
C ASN A 649 26.93 -51.54 17.27
N GLN A 650 26.59 -50.46 16.56
CA GLN A 650 25.24 -50.16 16.09
C GLN A 650 25.16 -50.36 14.58
N THR A 651 24.09 -50.99 14.09
CA THR A 651 23.84 -51.03 12.65
C THR A 651 23.32 -49.67 12.18
N LEU A 652 23.47 -49.36 10.89
CA LEU A 652 22.93 -48.09 10.36
C LEU A 652 21.40 -48.02 10.48
N ASP A 653 20.71 -49.17 10.41
CA ASP A 653 19.26 -49.24 10.65
C ASP A 653 18.90 -48.89 12.09
N ASP A 654 19.61 -49.48 13.05
CA ASP A 654 19.42 -49.16 14.47
C ASP A 654 19.78 -47.69 14.76
N PHE A 655 20.79 -47.14 14.07
CA PHE A 655 21.15 -45.73 14.18
C PHE A 655 20.02 -44.81 13.73
N LEU A 656 19.53 -45.01 12.50
CA LEU A 656 18.48 -44.16 11.93
C LEU A 656 17.15 -44.30 12.67
N ALA A 657 16.81 -45.51 13.13
CA ALA A 657 15.60 -45.76 13.92
C ALA A 657 15.62 -45.03 15.28
N ASN A 658 16.80 -44.79 15.85
CA ASN A 658 16.96 -44.09 17.12
C ASN A 658 17.34 -42.61 16.96
N TYR A 659 17.60 -42.13 15.75
CA TYR A 659 17.93 -40.72 15.50
C TYR A 659 16.63 -39.88 15.54
N PRO A 660 16.46 -38.95 16.48
CA PRO A 660 15.18 -38.27 16.70
C PRO A 660 14.69 -37.50 15.48
N VAL A 661 13.40 -37.57 15.16
CA VAL A 661 12.75 -36.80 14.07
C VAL A 661 12.12 -35.55 14.65
N THR A 662 12.96 -34.60 15.05
CA THR A 662 12.57 -33.34 15.70
C THR A 662 13.34 -32.17 15.11
N THR A 663 12.83 -30.95 15.24
CA THR A 663 13.54 -29.73 14.82
C THR A 663 14.91 -29.62 15.47
N SER A 664 15.04 -29.89 16.77
CA SER A 664 16.31 -29.82 17.49
C SER A 664 17.37 -30.82 17.01
N ALA A 665 16.96 -31.96 16.44
CA ALA A 665 17.88 -33.00 16.01
C ALA A 665 18.20 -32.97 14.50
N ARG A 666 17.29 -32.43 13.67
CA ARG A 666 17.36 -32.56 12.21
C ARG A 666 17.33 -31.24 11.44
N THR A 667 17.13 -30.10 12.09
CA THR A 667 17.10 -28.83 11.36
C THR A 667 18.44 -28.48 10.72
N ALA A 668 18.38 -27.95 9.50
CA ALA A 668 19.52 -27.32 8.85
C ALA A 668 19.46 -25.78 8.95
N ASN A 669 18.39 -25.23 9.56
CA ASN A 669 18.06 -23.80 9.54
C ASN A 669 17.84 -23.25 8.12
N HIS A 670 17.45 -24.11 7.16
CA HIS A 670 17.15 -23.77 5.78
C HIS A 670 15.62 -23.76 5.55
N TRP A 671 14.90 -23.05 6.42
CA TRP A 671 13.44 -23.01 6.40
C TRP A 671 12.88 -22.28 5.18
N MET A 672 11.94 -22.90 4.47
CA MET A 672 11.38 -22.44 3.19
C MET A 672 9.89 -22.81 3.03
N GLY A 673 9.22 -22.22 2.03
CA GLY A 673 7.97 -22.76 1.46
C GLY A 673 6.64 -22.34 2.09
N THR A 674 6.65 -21.58 3.18
CA THR A 674 5.43 -21.15 3.91
C THR A 674 4.53 -20.18 3.15
N CYS A 675 4.98 -19.59 2.05
CA CYS A 675 4.22 -18.71 1.16
C CYS A 675 4.44 -19.10 -0.30
N LYS A 676 4.34 -20.41 -0.58
CA LYS A 676 4.67 -21.04 -1.86
C LYS A 676 4.20 -20.25 -3.10
N ILE A 677 5.11 -20.09 -4.07
CA ILE A 677 4.80 -19.61 -5.43
C ILE A 677 4.13 -20.70 -6.25
N GLY A 678 3.14 -20.33 -7.06
CA GLY A 678 2.53 -21.27 -7.99
C GLY A 678 1.47 -20.62 -8.87
N THR A 679 0.90 -21.43 -9.76
CA THR A 679 -0.23 -21.03 -10.61
C THR A 679 -1.57 -21.51 -10.05
N ASP A 680 -1.53 -22.44 -9.10
CA ASP A 680 -2.68 -23.02 -8.42
C ASP A 680 -3.05 -22.17 -7.19
N SER A 681 -3.83 -21.12 -7.44
CA SER A 681 -4.26 -20.15 -6.43
C SER A 681 -4.85 -20.81 -5.18
N GLY A 682 -4.34 -20.43 -4.01
CA GLY A 682 -4.89 -20.84 -2.71
C GLY A 682 -6.35 -20.42 -2.50
N LEU A 683 -6.81 -19.35 -3.17
CA LEU A 683 -8.22 -18.93 -3.13
C LEU A 683 -9.16 -19.98 -3.72
N GLU A 684 -8.64 -20.83 -4.60
CA GLU A 684 -9.38 -21.91 -5.27
C GLU A 684 -9.04 -23.28 -4.67
N ASN A 685 -8.63 -23.32 -3.39
CA ASN A 685 -8.11 -24.50 -2.71
C ASN A 685 -6.84 -25.10 -3.35
N GLY A 686 -6.06 -24.28 -4.07
CA GLY A 686 -4.72 -24.62 -4.51
C GLY A 686 -3.68 -24.52 -3.38
N THR A 687 -2.41 -24.71 -3.74
CA THR A 687 -1.30 -24.70 -2.77
C THR A 687 -0.49 -23.40 -2.78
N ALA A 688 -0.74 -22.49 -3.72
CA ALA A 688 0.04 -21.27 -3.88
C ALA A 688 -0.53 -20.10 -3.06
N VAL A 689 0.36 -19.39 -2.37
CA VAL A 689 0.06 -18.13 -1.66
C VAL A 689 0.32 -16.93 -2.58
N VAL A 690 1.35 -17.02 -3.42
CA VAL A 690 1.71 -15.96 -4.37
C VAL A 690 1.71 -16.45 -5.81
N ASP A 691 1.39 -15.54 -6.73
CA ASP A 691 1.43 -15.78 -8.16
C ASP A 691 2.86 -15.70 -8.74
N LEU A 692 2.99 -15.85 -10.05
CA LEU A 692 4.29 -15.84 -10.73
C LEU A 692 5.03 -14.49 -10.70
N ASN A 693 4.37 -13.39 -10.32
CA ASN A 693 4.98 -12.10 -10.07
C ASN A 693 5.28 -11.89 -8.59
N THR A 694 5.18 -12.95 -7.78
CA THR A 694 5.31 -12.94 -6.32
C THR A 694 4.22 -12.14 -5.61
N LYS A 695 3.12 -11.81 -6.31
CA LYS A 695 2.00 -11.07 -5.75
C LYS A 695 1.12 -11.99 -4.94
N VAL A 696 0.73 -11.59 -3.73
CA VAL A 696 -0.18 -12.36 -2.88
C VAL A 696 -1.54 -12.48 -3.57
N TYR A 697 -2.05 -13.71 -3.68
CA TYR A 697 -3.38 -13.93 -4.25
C TYR A 697 -4.45 -13.18 -3.45
N GLY A 698 -5.36 -12.51 -4.13
CA GLY A 698 -6.38 -11.66 -3.49
C GLY A 698 -5.89 -10.27 -3.11
N MET A 699 -4.64 -9.92 -3.42
CA MET A 699 -4.08 -8.58 -3.24
C MET A 699 -3.64 -7.95 -4.56
N ASP A 700 -3.64 -6.61 -4.59
CA ASP A 700 -3.32 -5.82 -5.77
C ASP A 700 -1.86 -5.36 -5.80
N ASN A 701 -1.30 -5.05 -4.63
CA ASN A 701 -0.01 -4.38 -4.47
C ASN A 701 0.83 -4.91 -3.29
N LEU A 702 0.54 -6.15 -2.83
CA LEU A 702 1.30 -6.85 -1.81
C LEU A 702 2.07 -8.03 -2.42
N PHE A 703 3.38 -8.06 -2.20
CA PHE A 703 4.30 -9.06 -2.75
C PHE A 703 5.08 -9.77 -1.65
N VAL A 704 5.58 -10.97 -1.93
CA VAL A 704 6.46 -11.73 -1.02
C VAL A 704 7.74 -12.13 -1.74
N VAL A 705 8.89 -11.70 -1.22
CA VAL A 705 10.21 -12.00 -1.81
C VAL A 705 11.18 -12.40 -0.71
N ASP A 706 11.16 -13.69 -0.35
CA ASP A 706 12.13 -14.34 0.53
C ASP A 706 12.04 -15.88 0.40
N ALA A 707 12.68 -16.61 1.32
CA ALA A 707 12.71 -18.07 1.35
C ALA A 707 11.31 -18.74 1.43
N SER A 708 10.29 -18.03 1.91
CA SER A 708 8.93 -18.55 2.05
C SER A 708 8.29 -18.92 0.71
N ILE A 709 8.70 -18.37 -0.43
CA ILE A 709 8.06 -18.65 -1.71
C ILE A 709 8.53 -19.93 -2.39
N PHE A 710 9.61 -20.54 -1.92
CA PHE A 710 10.21 -21.71 -2.57
C PHE A 710 9.27 -22.93 -2.52
N PRO A 711 8.91 -23.54 -3.67
CA PRO A 711 7.97 -24.65 -3.73
C PRO A 711 8.56 -26.00 -3.25
N GLY A 712 9.89 -26.10 -3.20
CA GLY A 712 10.63 -27.28 -2.80
C GLY A 712 11.99 -26.92 -2.24
N MET A 713 12.71 -27.94 -1.76
CA MET A 713 14.04 -27.75 -1.19
C MET A 713 15.10 -27.73 -2.30
N THR A 714 16.20 -27.07 -2.03
CA THR A 714 17.29 -26.86 -2.98
C THR A 714 18.35 -27.95 -2.87
N SER A 715 19.31 -27.98 -3.80
CA SER A 715 20.45 -28.89 -3.73
C SER A 715 21.54 -28.42 -2.76
N THR A 716 21.49 -27.14 -2.36
CA THR A 716 22.54 -26.45 -1.61
C THR A 716 21.99 -25.51 -0.55
N ASN A 717 22.87 -24.95 0.29
CA ASN A 717 22.50 -23.88 1.24
C ASN A 717 21.83 -22.72 0.50
N PRO A 718 20.66 -22.22 0.95
CA PRO A 718 19.74 -21.50 0.07
C PRO A 718 20.07 -20.02 -0.14
N SER A 719 21.06 -19.44 0.54
CA SER A 719 21.25 -17.98 0.58
C SER A 719 21.42 -17.36 -0.82
N ALA A 720 22.26 -17.95 -1.67
CA ALA A 720 22.46 -17.48 -3.04
C ALA A 720 21.20 -17.64 -3.89
N LEU A 721 20.47 -18.75 -3.71
CA LEU A 721 19.24 -19.02 -4.45
C LEU A 721 18.13 -18.03 -4.10
N ILE A 722 18.05 -17.61 -2.83
CA ILE A 722 17.11 -16.58 -2.39
C ILE A 722 17.45 -15.22 -3.03
N VAL A 723 18.74 -14.88 -3.15
CA VAL A 723 19.17 -13.65 -3.84
C VAL A 723 18.85 -13.72 -5.34
N ASN A 724 19.06 -14.86 -6.00
CA ASN A 724 18.65 -15.05 -7.41
C ASN A 724 17.14 -14.84 -7.59
N VAL A 725 16.34 -15.38 -6.67
CA VAL A 725 14.89 -15.19 -6.65
C VAL A 725 14.52 -13.72 -6.47
N ALA A 726 15.22 -12.99 -5.60
CA ALA A 726 14.98 -11.57 -5.38
C ALA A 726 15.32 -10.70 -6.61
N GLU A 727 16.44 -11.00 -7.29
CA GLU A 727 16.80 -10.37 -8.57
C GLU A 727 15.69 -10.56 -9.61
N HIS A 728 15.23 -11.81 -9.82
CA HIS A 728 14.18 -12.11 -10.79
C HIS A 728 12.81 -11.52 -10.41
N ALA A 729 12.44 -11.61 -9.13
CA ALA A 729 11.19 -11.05 -8.61
C ALA A 729 11.14 -9.54 -8.83
N SER A 730 12.25 -8.82 -8.58
CA SER A 730 12.31 -7.37 -8.75
C SER A 730 12.00 -6.94 -10.19
N GLU A 731 12.49 -7.68 -11.19
CA GLU A 731 12.20 -7.42 -12.60
C GLU A 731 10.73 -7.63 -12.93
N LYS A 732 10.12 -8.70 -12.40
CA LYS A 732 8.69 -8.97 -12.57
C LYS A 732 7.82 -7.90 -11.93
N ILE A 733 8.15 -7.48 -10.70
CA ILE A 733 7.41 -6.43 -9.97
C ILE A 733 7.48 -5.10 -10.74
N LEU A 734 8.67 -4.69 -11.19
CA LEU A 734 8.84 -3.45 -11.95
C LEU A 734 8.13 -3.49 -13.30
N ALA A 735 8.05 -4.66 -13.95
CA ALA A 735 7.34 -4.83 -15.21
C ALA A 735 5.83 -4.59 -15.08
N LEU A 736 5.24 -4.79 -13.90
CA LEU A 736 3.82 -4.51 -13.65
C LEU A 736 3.49 -3.00 -13.69
N GLY A 737 4.43 -2.15 -13.28
CA GLY A 737 4.28 -0.68 -13.31
C GLY A 737 4.65 -0.04 -14.65
N GLY A 738 5.19 -0.80 -15.60
CA GLY A 738 5.92 -0.34 -16.79
C GLY A 738 5.11 0.07 -18.03
N GLY A 739 3.84 0.46 -17.91
CA GLY A 739 3.02 0.97 -19.03
C GLY A 739 3.41 2.35 -19.58
N SER A 740 4.47 2.98 -19.07
CA SER A 740 4.98 4.26 -19.58
C SER A 740 6.50 4.37 -19.39
N SER A 741 7.27 3.67 -20.22
CA SER A 741 8.68 4.03 -20.41
C SER A 741 8.78 5.15 -21.45
N LYS A 742 9.23 6.33 -20.99
CA LYS A 742 9.82 7.33 -21.88
C LYS A 742 11.06 6.70 -22.50
N GLY A 743 10.97 6.32 -23.77
CA GLY A 743 12.09 5.78 -24.52
C GLY A 743 13.25 6.79 -24.56
N ASN A 744 14.37 6.41 -23.97
CA ASN A 744 15.67 6.99 -24.30
C ASN A 744 16.46 5.96 -25.08
N SER A 745 16.24 5.95 -26.40
CA SER A 745 17.07 5.21 -27.35
C SER A 745 18.45 5.88 -27.39
N THR A 746 19.43 5.30 -26.72
CA THR A 746 20.84 5.49 -27.06
C THR A 746 21.19 4.57 -28.23
N THR A 747 20.91 5.04 -29.44
CA THR A 747 21.46 4.46 -30.66
C THR A 747 22.89 4.95 -30.84
N THR A 748 23.86 4.05 -30.67
CA THR A 748 25.24 4.24 -31.10
C THR A 748 25.31 4.30 -32.62
N ALA A 749 25.35 5.50 -33.19
CA ALA A 749 25.61 5.72 -34.61
C ALA A 749 27.10 6.00 -34.84
N SER A 750 27.78 5.04 -35.45
CA SER A 750 29.11 5.17 -36.04
C SER A 750 29.07 6.11 -37.25
N PHE A 751 29.80 7.23 -37.17
CA PHE A 751 30.01 8.13 -38.31
C PHE A 751 31.01 7.53 -39.31
N SER A 752 30.59 7.37 -40.57
CA SER A 752 31.47 7.16 -41.71
C SER A 752 31.04 8.12 -42.83
N PHE A 753 31.97 8.97 -43.27
CA PHE A 753 31.75 10.01 -44.28
C PHE A 753 31.55 9.42 -45.69
N PRO A 754 30.60 9.94 -46.51
CA PRO A 754 30.55 9.61 -47.92
C PRO A 754 31.35 10.63 -48.76
N THR A 755 32.34 10.14 -49.48
CA THR A 755 32.95 10.86 -50.61
C THR A 755 32.12 10.68 -51.87
N ALA A 756 31.88 11.79 -52.56
CA ALA A 756 31.15 11.89 -53.82
C ALA A 756 31.80 11.11 -54.97
N SER A 757 31.00 10.54 -55.87
CA SER A 757 31.24 10.64 -57.32
C SER A 757 29.96 10.39 -58.12
N ALA A 758 29.88 11.09 -59.25
CA ALA A 758 28.72 11.25 -60.09
C ALA A 758 28.62 10.21 -61.23
N ASN A 759 27.41 10.16 -61.79
CA ASN A 759 27.06 9.87 -63.19
C ASN A 759 26.97 8.43 -63.71
N SER A 760 25.72 8.08 -64.06
CA SER A 760 25.23 7.87 -65.44
C SER A 760 24.88 6.45 -65.93
N SER A 761 23.67 6.41 -66.52
CA SER A 761 23.16 5.62 -67.67
C SER A 761 22.92 4.10 -67.55
N SER A 762 21.61 3.77 -67.53
CA SER A 762 20.80 2.82 -68.33
C SER A 762 21.46 1.91 -69.41
N PRO A 763 20.72 0.96 -70.07
CA PRO A 763 19.81 -0.12 -69.63
C PRO A 763 20.03 -1.45 -70.44
N ILE A 764 19.01 -2.35 -70.53
CA ILE A 764 18.82 -3.54 -71.42
C ILE A 764 19.26 -4.89 -70.77
N GLY A 765 18.57 -6.05 -70.84
CA GLY A 765 17.34 -6.53 -71.48
C GLY A 765 17.43 -8.05 -71.81
N SER A 766 16.31 -8.81 -71.66
CA SER A 766 15.97 -10.14 -72.25
C SER A 766 16.88 -11.38 -71.98
N GLY A 767 16.45 -12.64 -71.90
CA GLY A 767 15.17 -13.35 -72.07
C GLY A 767 15.40 -14.88 -72.28
N THR A 768 14.32 -15.67 -72.11
CA THR A 768 14.02 -17.01 -72.73
C THR A 768 14.83 -18.27 -72.31
N THR A 769 14.36 -19.53 -72.24
CA THR A 769 13.08 -20.29 -72.41
C THR A 769 13.36 -21.80 -72.11
N GLY A 770 12.38 -22.61 -71.68
CA GLY A 770 12.41 -24.08 -71.90
C GLY A 770 11.58 -25.00 -70.97
N PHE A 771 10.47 -25.56 -71.49
CA PHE A 771 9.49 -26.53 -70.93
C PHE A 771 10.06 -27.99 -70.82
N SER A 772 9.56 -28.97 -70.02
CA SER A 772 8.26 -29.70 -70.11
C SER A 772 8.08 -30.87 -69.07
N LEU A 773 6.90 -30.91 -68.40
CA LEU A 773 5.98 -31.99 -67.89
C LEU A 773 6.38 -33.51 -67.92
N SER A 774 6.00 -34.43 -66.99
CA SER A 774 4.73 -34.70 -66.26
C SER A 774 4.85 -35.85 -65.19
N GLY A 775 3.94 -35.92 -64.18
CA GLY A 775 3.42 -37.20 -63.61
C GLY A 775 3.38 -37.43 -62.07
N THR A 776 2.28 -37.00 -61.38
CA THR A 776 1.54 -37.58 -60.20
C THR A 776 2.30 -38.21 -59.00
N ALA A 777 2.01 -38.00 -57.71
CA ALA A 777 0.97 -37.28 -56.95
C ALA A 777 1.46 -37.16 -55.47
N ALA A 778 1.09 -36.07 -54.78
CA ALA A 778 0.81 -35.94 -53.33
C ALA A 778 1.13 -34.52 -52.83
N ALA A 779 0.08 -33.88 -52.29
CA ALA A 779 0.07 -32.84 -51.26
C ALA A 779 1.19 -31.77 -51.26
N THR A 780 0.88 -30.68 -51.96
CA THR A 780 1.08 -29.27 -51.58
C THR A 780 1.88 -28.99 -50.29
N GLY A 781 3.13 -28.58 -50.46
CA GLY A 781 3.73 -27.51 -49.67
C GLY A 781 3.83 -26.26 -50.54
N SER A 782 3.46 -25.10 -50.00
CA SER A 782 3.98 -23.80 -50.45
C SER A 782 4.17 -22.89 -49.25
N ALA A 783 5.38 -22.35 -49.16
CA ALA A 783 5.90 -21.47 -48.13
C ALA A 783 5.11 -20.16 -47.97
N ALA A 784 5.16 -19.62 -46.76
CA ALA A 784 4.99 -18.20 -46.47
C ALA A 784 6.21 -17.71 -45.64
N PRO A 785 6.54 -16.42 -45.71
CA PRO A 785 7.87 -15.85 -45.43
C PRO A 785 8.15 -15.61 -43.94
N GLY A 786 9.40 -15.22 -43.66
CA GLY A 786 9.99 -15.07 -42.33
C GLY A 786 9.08 -14.48 -41.25
N ALA A 787 9.03 -15.17 -40.11
CA ALA A 787 8.39 -14.70 -38.90
C ALA A 787 9.31 -13.71 -38.19
N THR A 788 9.05 -12.42 -38.42
CA THR A 788 9.21 -11.39 -37.39
C THR A 788 8.55 -11.88 -36.11
N ALA A 789 9.22 -11.73 -34.96
CA ALA A 789 8.61 -11.93 -33.65
C ALA A 789 7.34 -11.08 -33.55
N GLY A 790 6.18 -11.73 -33.68
CA GLY A 790 4.87 -11.09 -33.72
C GLY A 790 4.01 -11.57 -32.57
N LEU A 791 3.27 -10.64 -31.96
CA LEU A 791 2.23 -10.91 -30.98
C LEU A 791 1.03 -11.56 -31.66
N ALA A 792 0.28 -12.38 -30.93
CA ALA A 792 -0.89 -13.05 -31.50
C ALA A 792 -2.05 -12.06 -31.67
N SER A 793 -2.74 -12.12 -32.82
CA SER A 793 -3.72 -11.12 -33.27
C SER A 793 -5.17 -11.54 -33.01
N ILE A 794 -6.10 -10.57 -33.05
CA ILE A 794 -7.52 -10.76 -32.76
C ILE A 794 -8.11 -11.98 -33.49
N ASN A 795 -8.86 -12.81 -32.75
CA ASN A 795 -9.47 -14.09 -33.13
C ASN A 795 -8.53 -15.30 -33.29
N GLN A 796 -7.24 -15.20 -32.96
CA GLN A 796 -6.36 -16.39 -32.90
C GLN A 796 -6.52 -17.17 -31.59
N GLN A 797 -6.34 -18.49 -31.65
CA GLN A 797 -6.30 -19.30 -30.44
C GLN A 797 -5.07 -18.90 -29.61
N CYS A 798 -5.26 -18.70 -28.32
CA CYS A 798 -4.27 -18.17 -27.39
C CYS A 798 -4.09 -19.04 -26.13
N GLY A 799 -4.87 -20.11 -26.01
CA GLY A 799 -4.86 -21.00 -24.84
C GLY A 799 -5.79 -22.20 -25.02
N GLY A 800 -5.78 -23.11 -24.03
CA GLY A 800 -6.50 -24.38 -24.06
C GLY A 800 -5.65 -25.53 -23.53
N LEU A 801 -6.26 -26.52 -22.88
CA LEU A 801 -5.63 -27.79 -22.54
C LEU A 801 -4.99 -28.39 -23.80
N GLY A 802 -3.65 -28.49 -23.80
CA GLY A 802 -2.85 -28.98 -24.94
C GLY A 802 -2.36 -27.91 -25.94
N PHE A 803 -2.63 -26.63 -25.73
CA PHE A 803 -2.19 -25.53 -26.60
C PHE A 803 -0.74 -25.10 -26.33
N THR A 804 0.15 -25.17 -27.34
CA THR A 804 1.59 -24.85 -27.27
C THR A 804 2.01 -23.61 -28.08
N GLY A 805 1.06 -22.78 -28.54
CA GLY A 805 1.30 -21.59 -29.36
C GLY A 805 1.75 -20.34 -28.59
N LEU A 806 1.93 -19.22 -29.29
CA LEU A 806 2.36 -17.92 -28.75
C LEU A 806 1.41 -17.41 -27.65
N LYS A 807 1.93 -17.12 -26.45
CA LYS A 807 1.15 -16.72 -25.26
C LYS A 807 1.12 -15.21 -24.97
N GLY A 808 1.63 -14.39 -25.88
CA GLY A 808 1.64 -12.91 -25.76
C GLY A 808 0.58 -12.24 -26.64
N CYS A 809 -0.21 -11.35 -26.04
CA CYS A 809 -1.28 -10.58 -26.69
C CYS A 809 -0.76 -9.21 -27.16
N GLU A 810 -1.20 -8.69 -28.32
CA GLU A 810 -1.05 -7.24 -28.60
C GLU A 810 -1.79 -6.42 -27.53
N ALA A 811 -1.25 -5.26 -27.16
CA ALA A 811 -1.87 -4.38 -26.16
C ALA A 811 -3.32 -4.06 -26.54
N GLY A 812 -4.26 -4.35 -25.63
CA GLY A 812 -5.70 -4.21 -25.86
C GLY A 812 -6.44 -5.49 -26.27
N LEU A 813 -5.76 -6.65 -26.32
CA LEU A 813 -6.39 -7.97 -26.48
C LEU A 813 -6.19 -8.85 -25.24
N GLU A 814 -7.21 -9.60 -24.84
CA GLU A 814 -7.13 -10.63 -23.79
C GLU A 814 -7.44 -12.03 -24.33
N CYS A 815 -6.81 -13.03 -23.70
CA CYS A 815 -7.01 -14.42 -24.06
C CYS A 815 -8.22 -15.02 -23.33
N ARG A 816 -9.39 -15.08 -23.99
CA ARG A 816 -10.64 -15.57 -23.39
C ARG A 816 -10.85 -17.06 -23.59
N GLN A 817 -11.14 -17.76 -22.50
CA GLN A 817 -11.51 -19.17 -22.52
C GLN A 817 -12.94 -19.35 -23.05
N TRP A 818 -13.10 -20.14 -24.12
CA TRP A 818 -14.42 -20.59 -24.58
C TRP A 818 -14.81 -21.92 -23.95
N ASN A 819 -13.82 -22.79 -23.79
CA ASN A 819 -13.92 -24.05 -23.05
C ASN A 819 -12.51 -24.52 -22.65
N GLN A 820 -12.43 -25.61 -21.89
CA GLN A 820 -11.16 -26.11 -21.35
C GLN A 820 -10.07 -26.39 -22.39
N TYR A 821 -10.39 -26.68 -23.66
CA TYR A 821 -9.40 -26.97 -24.72
C TYR A 821 -9.13 -25.79 -25.68
N TYR A 822 -9.87 -24.69 -25.57
CA TYR A 822 -9.83 -23.61 -26.57
C TYR A 822 -10.10 -22.22 -25.98
N TYR A 823 -9.10 -21.36 -26.10
CA TYR A 823 -9.11 -19.97 -25.65
C TYR A 823 -8.71 -19.10 -26.85
N GLN A 824 -9.31 -17.93 -27.00
CA GLN A 824 -9.13 -17.09 -28.19
C GLN A 824 -8.84 -15.64 -27.78
N LEU A 825 -7.92 -15.00 -28.50
CA LEU A 825 -7.61 -13.59 -28.35
C LEU A 825 -8.75 -12.73 -28.86
N LEU A 826 -9.32 -11.93 -27.97
CA LEU A 826 -10.39 -10.99 -28.26
C LEU A 826 -9.99 -9.63 -27.68
N PRO A 827 -10.55 -8.51 -28.15
CA PRO A 827 -10.32 -7.21 -27.51
C PRO A 827 -10.72 -7.28 -26.04
N VAL A 828 -9.90 -6.69 -25.16
CA VAL A 828 -10.22 -6.53 -23.74
C VAL A 828 -11.58 -5.83 -23.67
N SER A 829 -12.63 -6.57 -23.32
CA SER A 829 -13.95 -6.02 -23.11
C SER A 829 -14.21 -6.07 -21.61
N MET A 830 -14.26 -4.92 -20.95
CA MET A 830 -14.76 -4.91 -19.57
C MET A 830 -16.20 -5.45 -19.58
N GLY A 831 -16.43 -6.54 -18.85
CA GLY A 831 -17.73 -7.18 -18.77
C GLY A 831 -17.63 -8.65 -18.41
N GLN A 832 -17.79 -8.94 -17.11
CA GLN A 832 -17.87 -10.25 -16.46
C GLN A 832 -18.84 -11.26 -17.12
N PRO A 833 -18.70 -12.57 -16.85
CA PRO A 833 -19.83 -13.46 -16.72
C PRO A 833 -20.28 -13.63 -15.26
N ILE A 834 -21.60 -13.53 -15.10
CA ILE A 834 -22.42 -13.49 -13.90
C ILE A 834 -22.48 -14.85 -13.19
N ALA A 835 -22.29 -14.85 -11.87
CA ALA A 835 -22.93 -15.79 -10.94
C ALA A 835 -23.30 -15.09 -9.62
N GLU A 836 -24.58 -14.73 -9.52
CA GLU A 836 -25.43 -14.54 -8.33
C GLU A 836 -25.03 -13.56 -7.20
N SER A 837 -25.40 -12.28 -7.40
CA SER A 837 -26.05 -11.34 -6.46
C SER A 837 -25.44 -11.12 -5.05
N SER A 838 -24.68 -10.03 -4.88
CA SER A 838 -24.43 -9.39 -3.57
C SER A 838 -24.13 -7.87 -3.68
N THR A 839 -25.04 -7.08 -4.27
CA THR A 839 -24.77 -5.69 -4.66
C THR A 839 -25.21 -4.60 -3.65
N LEU A 840 -25.26 -4.88 -2.35
CA LEU A 840 -25.72 -3.89 -1.33
C LEU A 840 -24.72 -3.63 -0.19
N LEU A 841 -23.47 -4.08 -0.30
CA LEU A 841 -22.62 -4.32 0.88
C LEU A 841 -21.83 -3.13 1.46
N ASN A 842 -21.67 -2.01 0.75
CA ASN A 842 -20.80 -0.90 1.21
C ASN A 842 -21.48 0.47 1.36
N ALA A 843 -22.82 0.55 1.33
CA ALA A 843 -23.52 1.81 1.54
C ALA A 843 -23.73 2.05 3.05
N GLN A 844 -23.16 3.14 3.59
CA GLN A 844 -23.55 3.65 4.91
C GLN A 844 -24.89 4.36 4.76
N ILE A 845 -25.93 3.84 5.41
CA ILE A 845 -27.30 4.37 5.29
C ILE A 845 -27.65 5.08 6.60
N GLY A 846 -27.80 6.39 6.60
CA GLY A 846 -28.13 7.17 7.79
C GLY A 846 -29.54 7.76 7.74
N PHE A 847 -30.33 7.59 8.80
CA PHE A 847 -31.60 8.30 8.98
C PHE A 847 -31.41 9.57 9.81
N LEU A 848 -31.75 10.72 9.24
CA LEU A 848 -31.67 11.99 9.96
C LEU A 848 -32.88 12.18 10.89
N LYS A 849 -32.66 12.72 12.10
CA LYS A 849 -33.71 13.08 13.06
C LYS A 849 -34.43 14.36 12.62
N THR A 850 -35.27 14.27 11.59
CA THR A 850 -36.02 15.42 11.09
C THR A 850 -37.35 15.01 10.46
N HIS A 851 -38.40 15.79 10.71
CA HIS A 851 -39.71 15.68 10.10
C HIS A 851 -39.79 16.67 8.94
N LEU A 852 -39.77 16.17 7.71
CA LEU A 852 -39.69 17.03 6.53
C LEU A 852 -41.06 17.22 5.87
N ALA A 853 -41.36 18.47 5.54
CA ALA A 853 -42.46 18.85 4.68
C ALA A 853 -42.02 18.86 3.22
N LEU A 854 -42.84 18.31 2.32
CA LEU A 854 -42.69 18.50 0.88
C LEU A 854 -43.67 19.58 0.42
N ILE A 855 -43.14 20.70 -0.07
CA ILE A 855 -43.90 21.81 -0.63
C ILE A 855 -43.78 21.79 -2.14
N HIS A 856 -44.92 21.84 -2.82
CA HIS A 856 -45.00 21.95 -4.27
C HIS A 856 -45.52 23.32 -4.68
N LEU A 857 -44.80 23.97 -5.58
CA LEU A 857 -45.14 25.26 -6.19
C LEU A 857 -45.15 25.13 -7.72
N PRO A 858 -46.16 25.64 -8.44
CA PRO A 858 -46.07 25.75 -9.89
C PRO A 858 -45.04 26.82 -10.27
N PRO A 859 -44.36 26.73 -11.45
CA PRO A 859 -43.32 27.69 -11.84
C PRO A 859 -43.80 29.15 -11.87
N SER A 860 -45.09 29.37 -12.14
CA SER A 860 -45.72 30.70 -12.12
C SER A 860 -45.87 31.30 -10.71
N ALA A 861 -45.88 30.46 -9.67
CA ALA A 861 -45.95 30.91 -8.27
C ALA A 861 -44.57 31.16 -7.67
N PHE A 862 -43.50 30.55 -8.20
CA PHE A 862 -42.13 30.69 -7.67
C PHE A 862 -41.74 32.13 -7.30
N PRO A 863 -41.99 33.17 -8.14
CA PRO A 863 -41.61 34.54 -7.79
C PRO A 863 -42.24 35.09 -6.51
N LEU A 864 -43.42 34.58 -6.12
CA LEU A 864 -44.11 34.96 -4.88
C LEU A 864 -43.43 34.35 -3.64
N PHE A 865 -42.73 33.24 -3.82
CA PHE A 865 -42.09 32.47 -2.75
C PHE A 865 -40.58 32.69 -2.66
N ILE A 866 -39.99 33.59 -3.46
CA ILE A 866 -38.55 33.89 -3.39
C ILE A 866 -38.14 34.33 -1.98
N GLN A 867 -38.93 35.18 -1.32
CA GLN A 867 -38.59 35.67 0.02
C GLN A 867 -38.58 34.57 1.09
N PRO A 868 -39.59 33.68 1.20
CA PRO A 868 -39.50 32.56 2.14
C PRO A 868 -38.43 31.54 1.74
N ILE A 869 -38.18 31.32 0.44
CA ILE A 869 -37.08 30.46 -0.04
C ILE A 869 -35.71 31.02 0.37
N LEU A 870 -35.47 32.32 0.20
CA LEU A 870 -34.23 32.96 0.64
C LEU A 870 -34.10 32.96 2.16
N SER A 871 -35.21 33.12 2.88
CA SER A 871 -35.20 33.04 4.34
C SER A 871 -34.85 31.63 4.80
N LEU A 872 -35.39 30.61 4.14
CA LEU A 872 -35.02 29.23 4.39
C LEU A 872 -33.54 28.97 4.09
N LEU A 873 -33.01 29.43 2.95
CA LEU A 873 -31.64 29.12 2.52
C LEU A 873 -30.55 30.00 3.17
N LEU A 874 -30.88 31.18 3.69
CA LEU A 874 -29.89 32.18 4.14
C LEU A 874 -30.00 32.55 5.63
N HIS A 875 -31.10 32.21 6.33
CA HIS A 875 -31.30 32.61 7.73
C HIS A 875 -30.73 31.54 8.70
N ASN A 876 -29.41 31.60 8.91
CA ASN A 876 -28.63 30.67 9.72
C ASN A 876 -28.66 30.95 11.23
N GLY A 877 -29.82 30.99 11.89
CA GLY A 877 -29.86 31.15 13.35
C GLY A 877 -30.98 30.37 14.01
N LEU A 878 -30.64 29.27 14.70
CA LEU A 878 -31.54 28.70 15.70
C LEU A 878 -31.74 29.73 16.81
N ARG A 879 -32.99 29.95 17.21
CA ARG A 879 -33.30 30.73 18.41
C ARG A 879 -33.58 29.76 19.56
N ASP A 880 -32.99 30.00 20.72
CA ASP A 880 -33.35 29.25 21.92
C ASP A 880 -34.77 29.60 22.41
N GLU A 881 -35.26 28.91 23.45
CA GLU A 881 -36.60 29.14 24.03
C GLU A 881 -36.83 30.59 24.52
N ASP A 882 -35.76 31.35 24.73
CA ASP A 882 -35.77 32.76 25.14
C ASP A 882 -35.61 33.74 23.95
N GLY A 883 -35.48 33.22 22.72
CA GLY A 883 -35.42 33.99 21.47
C GLY A 883 -34.02 34.50 21.10
N ALA A 884 -32.96 34.06 21.78
CA ALA A 884 -31.58 34.42 21.52
C ALA A 884 -30.98 33.58 20.39
N ILE A 885 -30.18 34.22 19.53
CA ILE A 885 -29.54 33.57 18.37
C ILE A 885 -28.41 32.66 18.89
N ILE A 886 -28.56 31.36 18.67
CA ILE A 886 -27.52 30.36 18.93
C ILE A 886 -26.46 30.52 17.82
N PRO A 887 -25.15 30.55 18.12
CA PRO A 887 -24.08 30.53 17.13
C PRO A 887 -23.74 29.09 16.67
N PRO A 888 -23.40 28.86 15.38
CA PRO A 888 -23.26 27.50 14.84
C PRO A 888 -22.05 26.80 15.45
N SER A 889 -22.14 25.48 15.60
CA SER A 889 -21.08 24.65 16.18
C SER A 889 -19.82 24.59 15.30
N ARG A 890 -19.92 24.91 14.01
CA ARG A 890 -18.83 24.98 13.03
C ARG A 890 -19.09 26.08 11.99
N PRO A 891 -18.06 26.76 11.46
CA PRO A 891 -18.20 27.62 10.27
C PRO A 891 -18.68 26.77 9.09
N TRP A 892 -19.60 27.28 8.26
CA TRP A 892 -20.25 26.59 7.11
C TRP A 892 -21.35 25.57 7.39
N ASN A 893 -21.72 25.31 8.65
CA ASN A 893 -22.81 24.36 8.93
C ASN A 893 -24.19 25.04 8.78
N PHE A 894 -24.99 24.51 7.86
CA PHE A 894 -26.41 24.80 7.79
C PHE A 894 -27.10 24.13 8.99
N TRP A 895 -27.99 24.86 9.66
CA TRP A 895 -28.52 24.46 10.97
C TRP A 895 -29.57 23.36 10.93
N HIS A 896 -30.12 23.13 9.75
CA HIS A 896 -31.15 22.12 9.55
C HIS A 896 -30.53 20.84 9.00
N PRO A 897 -30.95 19.66 9.49
CA PRO A 897 -30.39 18.38 9.06
C PRO A 897 -30.47 18.16 7.55
N PHE A 898 -31.53 18.66 6.90
CA PHE A 898 -31.70 18.56 5.46
C PHE A 898 -32.63 19.64 4.90
N VAL A 899 -32.18 20.34 3.86
CA VAL A 899 -33.03 21.19 3.01
C VAL A 899 -32.67 20.96 1.54
N ASN A 900 -33.70 20.79 0.70
CA ASN A 900 -33.54 20.80 -0.75
C ASN A 900 -34.52 21.79 -1.38
N VAL A 901 -34.04 22.65 -2.28
CA VAL A 901 -34.87 23.53 -3.11
C VAL A 901 -34.55 23.24 -4.56
N SER A 902 -35.54 22.74 -5.31
CA SER A 902 -35.40 22.33 -6.70
C SER A 902 -36.40 23.07 -7.59
N ILE A 903 -35.91 23.96 -8.43
CA ILE A 903 -36.63 24.68 -9.47
C ILE A 903 -36.35 23.98 -10.78
N THR A 904 -37.39 23.50 -11.43
CA THR A 904 -37.32 22.79 -12.72
C THR A 904 -38.31 23.42 -13.71
N PRO A 905 -38.27 23.06 -15.00
CA PRO A 905 -39.21 23.59 -15.97
C PRO A 905 -40.68 23.27 -15.65
N ASN A 906 -40.92 22.22 -14.85
CA ASN A 906 -42.25 21.69 -14.56
C ASN A 906 -42.81 22.22 -13.23
N GLU A 907 -41.96 22.43 -12.23
CA GLU A 907 -42.35 22.78 -10.87
C GLU A 907 -41.21 23.40 -10.06
N CYS A 908 -41.52 23.93 -8.89
CA CYS A 908 -40.57 24.19 -7.82
C CYS A 908 -40.96 23.35 -6.60
N SER A 909 -40.07 22.46 -6.18
CA SER A 909 -40.24 21.60 -5.01
C SER A 909 -39.30 22.03 -3.91
N ILE A 910 -39.81 22.08 -2.68
CA ILE A 910 -39.04 22.45 -1.49
C ILE A 910 -39.22 21.35 -0.44
N VAL A 911 -38.12 20.83 0.06
CA VAL A 911 -38.06 19.89 1.18
C VAL A 911 -37.36 20.61 2.31
N CYS A 912 -38.06 20.79 3.42
CA CYS A 912 -37.55 21.47 4.61
C CYS A 912 -38.25 20.94 5.86
N PRO A 913 -37.73 21.18 7.08
CA PRO A 913 -38.41 20.69 8.26
C PRO A 913 -39.80 21.33 8.43
N ARG A 914 -40.74 20.56 8.98
CA ARG A 914 -42.17 20.91 9.09
C ARG A 914 -42.37 22.30 9.69
N GLU A 915 -41.64 22.60 10.75
CA GLU A 915 -41.75 23.87 11.47
C GLU A 915 -41.47 25.06 10.55
N GLN A 916 -40.44 24.98 9.69
CA GLN A 916 -40.10 26.04 8.73
C GLN A 916 -41.12 26.11 7.59
N ALA A 917 -41.70 24.98 7.17
CA ALA A 917 -42.80 24.99 6.22
C ALA A 917 -44.04 25.71 6.77
N GLU A 918 -44.35 25.47 8.05
CA GLU A 918 -45.48 26.09 8.74
C GLU A 918 -45.23 27.56 9.12
N GLU A 919 -43.99 27.92 9.44
CA GLU A 919 -43.63 29.29 9.79
C GLU A 919 -43.45 30.19 8.56
N LEU A 920 -42.72 29.73 7.54
CA LEU A 920 -42.32 30.56 6.40
C LEU A 920 -43.31 30.49 5.23
N PHE A 921 -43.96 29.34 5.01
CA PHE A 921 -44.74 29.10 3.78
C PHE A 921 -46.25 29.05 4.03
N ALA A 922 -46.72 28.40 5.10
CA ALA A 922 -48.15 28.28 5.36
C ALA A 922 -48.90 29.64 5.49
N PRO A 923 -48.34 30.70 6.13
CA PRO A 923 -49.00 31.99 6.19
C PRO A 923 -49.18 32.61 4.80
N LEU A 924 -48.14 32.52 3.96
CA LEU A 924 -48.17 33.05 2.61
C LEU A 924 -49.16 32.28 1.72
N ILE A 925 -49.25 30.95 1.88
CA ILE A 925 -50.23 30.12 1.17
C ILE A 925 -51.67 30.47 1.59
N GLY A 926 -51.88 30.80 2.87
CA GLY A 926 -53.16 31.29 3.39
C GLY A 926 -53.64 32.56 2.69
N ASP A 927 -52.71 33.44 2.33
CA ASP A 927 -52.96 34.74 1.71
C ASP A 927 -53.06 34.71 0.17
N LEU A 928 -52.81 33.56 -0.47
CA LEU A 928 -52.93 33.41 -1.92
C LEU A 928 -54.39 33.48 -2.40
N SER A 929 -54.57 33.88 -3.66
CA SER A 929 -55.89 33.79 -4.30
C SER A 929 -56.40 32.34 -4.31
N PRO A 930 -57.71 32.08 -4.23
CA PRO A 930 -58.27 30.71 -4.18
C PRO A 930 -57.88 29.80 -5.35
N ALA A 931 -57.51 30.37 -6.50
CA ALA A 931 -57.03 29.63 -7.66
C ALA A 931 -55.58 29.17 -7.49
N LEU A 932 -54.70 30.04 -6.97
CA LEU A 932 -53.29 29.72 -6.69
C LEU A 932 -53.15 28.82 -5.46
N GLN A 933 -53.97 29.04 -4.43
CA GLN A 933 -53.98 28.24 -3.22
C GLN A 933 -54.28 26.76 -3.48
N LYS A 934 -55.04 26.43 -4.53
CA LYS A 934 -55.29 25.05 -4.97
C LYS A 934 -54.14 24.42 -5.76
N SER A 935 -53.23 25.25 -6.28
CA SER A 935 -52.09 24.80 -7.09
C SER A 935 -50.80 24.63 -6.27
N VAL A 936 -50.78 25.20 -5.07
CA VAL A 936 -49.70 25.04 -4.09
C VAL A 936 -50.16 24.04 -3.03
N SER A 937 -49.27 23.14 -2.63
CA SER A 937 -49.58 22.17 -1.57
C SER A 937 -48.38 21.97 -0.67
N ILE A 938 -48.64 21.92 0.63
CA ILE A 938 -47.72 21.36 1.62
C ILE A 938 -48.21 19.93 1.87
N SER A 939 -47.31 18.95 1.93
CA SER A 939 -47.67 17.57 2.25
C SER A 939 -48.33 17.48 3.62
N ASP A 940 -49.40 16.69 3.72
CA ASP A 940 -50.05 16.35 5.01
C ASP A 940 -49.23 15.33 5.79
N GLU A 941 -48.47 14.49 5.08
CA GLU A 941 -47.56 13.51 5.65
C GLU A 941 -46.14 14.08 5.74
N ASP A 942 -45.46 13.78 6.85
CA ASP A 942 -44.05 14.08 7.04
C ASP A 942 -43.18 13.06 6.32
N PHE A 943 -42.00 13.50 5.88
CA PHE A 943 -41.01 12.67 5.22
C PHE A 943 -39.79 12.48 6.11
N SER A 944 -39.25 11.26 6.08
CA SER A 944 -37.93 10.92 6.61
C SER A 944 -36.93 10.93 5.45
N VAL A 945 -35.73 11.45 5.71
CA VAL A 945 -34.62 11.42 4.75
C VAL A 945 -33.61 10.34 5.14
N ILE A 946 -33.17 9.61 4.13
CA ILE A 946 -32.16 8.58 4.19
C ILE A 946 -30.95 9.10 3.42
N THR A 947 -29.82 9.22 4.09
CA THR A 947 -28.52 9.58 3.53
C THR A 947 -27.77 8.32 3.15
N ILE A 948 -27.01 8.38 2.05
CA ILE A 948 -26.29 7.22 1.53
C ILE A 948 -24.85 7.64 1.24
N GLY A 949 -23.92 7.15 2.04
CA GLY A 949 -22.47 7.29 1.80
C GLY A 949 -21.93 6.04 1.11
N GLY A 950 -21.17 6.21 0.02
CA GLY A 950 -20.54 5.08 -0.66
C GLY A 950 -19.43 5.52 -1.61
N GLU A 951 -18.18 5.24 -1.22
CA GLU A 951 -17.04 5.19 -2.15
C GLU A 951 -17.06 3.84 -2.90
N GLY A 952 -16.87 3.88 -4.22
CA GLY A 952 -16.61 2.67 -5.02
C GLY A 952 -17.79 2.01 -5.74
N LEU A 953 -19.00 2.59 -5.75
CA LEU A 953 -20.12 2.07 -6.57
C LEU A 953 -20.32 2.94 -7.82
N ASP A 954 -20.63 2.34 -8.98
CA ASP A 954 -20.99 3.08 -10.21
C ASP A 954 -22.30 3.88 -10.05
N ALA A 955 -22.40 5.11 -10.57
CA ALA A 955 -23.51 6.03 -10.28
C ALA A 955 -24.89 5.47 -10.69
N GLY A 956 -24.98 4.83 -11.86
CA GLY A 956 -26.23 4.19 -12.30
C GLY A 956 -26.58 2.92 -11.51
N GLN A 957 -25.55 2.15 -11.12
CA GLN A 957 -25.68 0.93 -10.34
C GLN A 957 -26.04 1.23 -8.86
N ARG A 958 -25.51 2.32 -8.27
CA ARG A 958 -25.89 2.85 -6.94
C ARG A 958 -27.39 3.08 -6.84
N VAL A 959 -27.94 3.87 -7.77
CA VAL A 959 -29.38 4.17 -7.80
C VAL A 959 -30.18 2.87 -7.85
N LEU A 960 -29.74 1.87 -8.63
CA LEU A 960 -30.46 0.61 -8.77
C LEU A 960 -30.42 -0.27 -7.54
N ASP A 961 -29.24 -0.48 -6.98
CA ASP A 961 -29.06 -1.36 -5.84
C ASP A 961 -29.77 -0.83 -4.60
N LEU A 962 -29.84 0.50 -4.45
CA LEU A 962 -30.46 1.16 -3.30
C LEU A 962 -31.98 1.34 -3.45
N THR A 963 -32.46 1.67 -4.66
CA THR A 963 -33.90 1.91 -4.88
C THR A 963 -34.68 0.63 -5.17
N SER A 964 -34.03 -0.43 -5.65
CA SER A 964 -34.72 -1.68 -6.02
C SER A 964 -35.38 -2.42 -4.84
N PRO A 965 -34.77 -2.56 -3.63
CA PRO A 965 -35.41 -3.25 -2.52
C PRO A 965 -36.67 -2.50 -2.05
N LEU A 966 -36.59 -1.16 -1.98
CA LEU A 966 -37.69 -0.30 -1.57
C LEU A 966 -38.83 -0.28 -2.60
N ALA A 967 -38.50 -0.25 -3.89
CA ALA A 967 -39.48 -0.33 -4.97
C ALA A 967 -40.16 -1.71 -5.03
N LEU A 968 -39.43 -2.81 -4.78
CA LEU A 968 -39.99 -4.17 -4.69
C LEU A 968 -40.88 -4.33 -3.44
N ALA A 969 -40.57 -3.64 -2.33
CA ALA A 969 -41.44 -3.57 -1.15
C ALA A 969 -42.68 -2.68 -1.35
N GLY A 970 -42.79 -1.98 -2.48
CA GLY A 970 -43.88 -1.06 -2.80
C GLY A 970 -43.86 0.19 -1.92
N ILE A 971 -42.68 0.70 -1.59
CA ILE A 971 -42.48 1.91 -0.79
C ILE A 971 -42.31 3.11 -1.73
N PRO A 972 -42.96 4.25 -1.43
CA PRO A 972 -42.75 5.48 -2.15
C PRO A 972 -41.42 6.16 -1.82
N ILE A 973 -40.64 6.50 -2.84
CA ILE A 973 -39.31 7.10 -2.73
C ILE A 973 -39.17 8.33 -3.63
N PHE A 974 -38.53 9.39 -3.13
CA PHE A 974 -37.92 10.44 -3.95
C PHE A 974 -36.40 10.33 -3.85
N PHE A 975 -35.70 10.38 -4.97
CA PHE A 975 -34.25 10.25 -5.04
C PHE A 975 -33.62 11.56 -5.47
N ILE A 976 -32.61 12.02 -4.73
CA ILE A 976 -31.87 13.25 -5.02
C ILE A 976 -30.37 12.93 -5.00
N THR A 977 -29.71 13.05 -6.14
CA THR A 977 -28.24 13.00 -6.23
C THR A 977 -27.65 14.38 -5.96
N SER A 978 -26.66 14.46 -5.06
CA SER A 978 -25.84 15.65 -4.83
C SER A 978 -24.40 15.43 -5.30
N TYR A 979 -23.53 16.45 -5.16
CA TYR A 979 -22.11 16.37 -5.51
C TYR A 979 -21.36 15.34 -4.65
N TYR A 980 -21.75 15.18 -3.38
CA TYR A 980 -21.05 14.32 -2.42
C TYR A 980 -21.79 13.01 -2.14
N SER A 981 -23.12 13.07 -1.99
CA SER A 981 -23.94 11.95 -1.53
C SER A 981 -25.29 11.82 -2.26
N ASP A 982 -25.92 10.65 -2.14
CA ASP A 982 -27.28 10.37 -2.64
C ASP A 982 -28.29 10.37 -1.46
N PHE A 983 -29.49 10.94 -1.68
CA PHE A 983 -30.53 11.06 -0.66
C PHE A 983 -31.85 10.42 -1.11
N ILE A 984 -32.51 9.69 -0.21
CA ILE A 984 -33.83 9.09 -0.43
C ILE A 984 -34.85 9.66 0.58
N LEU A 985 -35.92 10.28 0.09
CA LEU A 985 -37.05 10.70 0.91
C LEU A 985 -38.15 9.64 0.88
N VAL A 986 -38.61 9.24 2.05
CA VAL A 986 -39.71 8.29 2.24
C VAL A 986 -40.74 8.86 3.21
N PRO A 987 -42.04 8.55 3.07
CA PRO A 987 -43.01 8.99 4.06
C PRO A 987 -42.70 8.40 5.43
N LEU A 988 -42.79 9.22 6.47
CA LEU A 988 -42.38 8.88 7.83
C LEU A 988 -43.17 7.67 8.35
N SER A 989 -44.45 7.54 7.99
CA SER A 989 -45.29 6.40 8.38
C SER A 989 -44.78 5.05 7.84
N MET A 990 -44.01 5.07 6.74
CA MET A 990 -43.46 3.88 6.10
C MET A 990 -42.05 3.53 6.56
N ARG A 991 -41.43 4.33 7.44
CA ARG A 991 -40.09 4.08 7.97
C ARG A 991 -39.91 2.68 8.57
N PRO A 992 -40.84 2.12 9.38
CA PRO A 992 -40.70 0.75 9.88
C PRO A 992 -40.67 -0.29 8.75
N LYS A 993 -41.41 -0.05 7.66
CA LYS A 993 -41.42 -0.92 6.49
C LYS A 993 -40.13 -0.81 5.67
N VAL A 994 -39.50 0.36 5.65
CA VAL A 994 -38.16 0.59 5.06
C VAL A 994 -37.11 -0.19 5.84
N ILE A 995 -37.08 -0.03 7.17
CA ILE A 995 -36.15 -0.76 8.05
C ILE A 995 -36.30 -2.25 7.83
N HIS A 996 -37.53 -2.77 7.87
CA HIS A 996 -37.78 -4.20 7.66
C HIS A 996 -37.33 -4.68 6.27
N ALA A 997 -37.62 -3.93 5.21
CA ALA A 997 -37.22 -4.29 3.84
C ALA A 997 -35.70 -4.31 3.65
N LEU A 998 -34.96 -3.47 4.39
CA LEU A 998 -33.50 -3.45 4.39
C LEU A 998 -32.90 -4.52 5.33
N GLU A 999 -33.54 -4.82 6.47
CA GLU A 999 -33.18 -5.93 7.37
C GLU A 999 -33.31 -7.30 6.69
N GLU A 1000 -34.37 -7.52 5.89
CA GLU A 1000 -34.51 -8.73 5.06
C GLU A 1000 -33.37 -8.89 4.04
N ARG A 1001 -32.63 -7.80 3.76
CA ARG A 1001 -31.44 -7.79 2.89
C ARG A 1001 -30.12 -7.78 3.67
N GLY A 1002 -30.19 -7.95 4.98
CA GLY A 1002 -29.04 -8.12 5.85
C GLY A 1002 -28.62 -6.86 6.60
N PHE A 1003 -29.24 -5.69 6.41
CA PHE A 1003 -28.87 -4.47 7.16
C PHE A 1003 -29.34 -4.54 8.62
N VAL A 1004 -28.56 -3.99 9.55
CA VAL A 1004 -28.90 -3.87 10.98
C VAL A 1004 -29.11 -2.39 11.31
N PHE A 1005 -30.29 -2.05 11.83
CA PHE A 1005 -30.60 -0.68 12.25
C PHE A 1005 -30.17 -0.45 13.70
N GLU A 1006 -29.27 0.50 13.91
CA GLU A 1006 -28.89 1.01 15.23
C GLU A 1006 -29.53 2.39 15.42
N ALA A 1007 -30.34 2.54 16.46
CA ALA A 1007 -30.97 3.81 16.79
C ALA A 1007 -30.01 4.68 17.62
N ASP A 1008 -29.75 5.91 17.17
CA ASP A 1008 -28.87 6.87 17.84
C ASP A 1008 -29.61 7.69 18.93
N SER A 1009 -30.91 7.46 19.11
CA SER A 1009 -31.75 8.20 20.07
C SER A 1009 -32.77 7.31 20.76
N GLU A 1010 -33.13 7.63 22.00
CA GLU A 1010 -34.10 6.86 22.82
C GLU A 1010 -35.48 6.71 22.14
N ASP A 1011 -35.83 7.64 21.25
CA ASP A 1011 -37.11 7.66 20.52
C ASP A 1011 -37.06 6.90 19.17
N GLY A 1012 -35.87 6.45 18.71
CA GLY A 1012 -35.69 5.72 17.46
C GLY A 1012 -35.76 6.56 16.17
N GLU A 1013 -35.84 7.89 16.28
CA GLU A 1013 -36.04 8.82 15.16
C GLU A 1013 -34.76 9.12 14.35
N ALA A 1014 -33.59 9.11 14.98
CA ALA A 1014 -32.29 9.02 14.31
C ALA A 1014 -31.70 7.63 14.48
N GLY A 1015 -30.99 7.17 13.47
CA GLY A 1015 -30.28 5.91 13.51
C GLY A 1015 -29.56 5.64 12.20
N HIS A 1016 -28.54 4.81 12.26
CA HIS A 1016 -27.80 4.37 11.10
C HIS A 1016 -28.09 2.89 10.85
N MET A 1017 -28.18 2.52 9.58
CA MET A 1017 -28.20 1.13 9.18
C MET A 1017 -26.81 0.76 8.72
N THR A 1018 -26.19 -0.11 9.49
CA THR A 1018 -24.96 -0.79 9.12
C THR A 1018 -25.34 -2.14 8.57
N ASN A 1019 -24.89 -2.44 7.37
CA ASN A 1019 -24.80 -3.84 7.00
C ASN A 1019 -23.78 -4.47 7.97
N PRO A 1020 -24.06 -5.57 8.68
CA PRO A 1020 -23.10 -6.27 9.54
C PRO A 1020 -21.97 -6.92 8.73
N ALA A 1021 -22.02 -6.81 7.40
CA ALA A 1021 -20.91 -7.06 6.48
C ALA A 1021 -20.33 -5.76 5.87
N SER A 1022 -20.69 -4.58 6.41
CA SER A 1022 -20.13 -3.25 6.09
C SER A 1022 -19.28 -2.74 7.28
N PRO A 1023 -18.09 -2.16 7.05
CA PRO A 1023 -17.00 -2.16 8.03
C PRO A 1023 -16.97 -0.95 8.97
N LEU A 1024 -18.05 -0.15 9.05
CA LEU A 1024 -17.98 1.20 9.63
C LEU A 1024 -19.10 1.48 10.64
N LEU A 1025 -18.95 0.98 11.87
CA LEU A 1025 -19.20 1.69 13.15
C LEU A 1025 -19.04 0.76 14.36
N HIS A 1026 -18.21 1.19 15.32
CA HIS A 1026 -18.20 0.71 16.70
C HIS A 1026 -18.18 1.93 17.60
N GLN A 1027 -19.31 2.34 18.17
CA GLN A 1027 -19.31 3.01 19.46
C GLN A 1027 -20.40 2.50 20.40
N ARG A 1028 -20.00 2.42 21.66
CA ARG A 1028 -20.63 1.74 22.80
C ARG A 1028 -21.98 2.33 23.20
N HIS A 1029 -22.90 1.48 23.63
CA HIS A 1029 -23.87 1.81 24.68
C HIS A 1029 -24.11 0.62 25.65
N PRO A 1030 -24.62 0.89 26.86
CA PRO A 1030 -24.31 0.16 28.08
C PRO A 1030 -25.29 -0.98 28.30
N SER A 1031 -24.89 -1.91 29.14
CA SER A 1031 -25.76 -2.97 29.66
C SER A 1031 -27.04 -2.40 30.28
N SER A 1032 -28.20 -2.75 29.73
CA SER A 1032 -29.44 -2.83 30.51
C SER A 1032 -30.29 -4.03 30.12
N SER A 1033 -30.61 -4.78 31.18
CA SER A 1033 -31.49 -5.93 31.37
C SER A 1033 -32.65 -6.16 30.40
N SER A 1034 -32.86 -7.45 30.15
CA SER A 1034 -34.09 -8.15 29.76
C SER A 1034 -35.41 -7.53 30.23
N SER A 1035 -36.38 -7.42 29.31
CA SER A 1035 -37.78 -7.76 29.60
C SER A 1035 -38.49 -8.18 28.31
N SER A 1036 -39.00 -9.40 28.32
CA SER A 1036 -40.04 -9.89 27.43
C SER A 1036 -41.33 -9.10 27.63
N ASP A 1037 -41.91 -8.53 26.57
CA ASP A 1037 -43.37 -8.37 26.45
C ASP A 1037 -43.77 -8.14 24.99
N GLY A 1038 -44.76 -8.91 24.52
CA GLY A 1038 -45.21 -8.90 23.14
C GLY A 1038 -46.21 -7.78 22.84
N PHE A 1039 -46.13 -7.22 21.63
CA PHE A 1039 -47.23 -6.49 21.01
C PHE A 1039 -47.30 -6.82 19.52
N GLY A 1040 -48.38 -7.50 19.13
CA GLY A 1040 -48.76 -7.65 17.73
C GLY A 1040 -49.43 -6.37 17.24
N PHE A 1041 -49.08 -5.93 16.03
CA PHE A 1041 -49.79 -4.85 15.33
C PHE A 1041 -50.48 -5.40 14.08
N GLY A 1042 -51.79 -5.19 14.03
CA GLY A 1042 -52.70 -5.65 12.98
C GLY A 1042 -52.61 -4.80 11.72
N PHE A 1043 -52.71 -5.48 10.59
CA PHE A 1043 -52.85 -4.93 9.24
C PHE A 1043 -54.20 -4.24 9.00
N MET A 1044 -54.20 -3.17 8.16
CA MET A 1044 -55.03 -2.93 6.93
C MET A 1044 -55.02 -1.42 6.53
N PRO A 1045 -55.28 -1.01 5.25
CA PRO A 1045 -55.15 -1.72 3.97
C PRO A 1045 -54.39 -0.96 2.83
N VAL A 1046 -53.62 -1.75 2.05
CA VAL A 1046 -53.51 -1.83 0.56
C VAL A 1046 -53.07 -0.61 -0.27
N ALA A 1047 -51.82 -0.66 -0.75
CA ALA A 1047 -51.44 -0.06 -2.04
C ALA A 1047 -52.12 -0.83 -3.19
N THR A 1048 -52.74 -0.12 -4.14
CA THR A 1048 -53.66 -0.65 -5.16
C THR A 1048 -53.03 -1.48 -6.29
N THR A 1049 -51.73 -1.74 -6.22
CA THR A 1049 -50.99 -2.50 -7.24
C THR A 1049 -50.09 -3.53 -6.57
N PRO A 1050 -50.14 -4.82 -6.98
CA PRO A 1050 -49.25 -5.83 -6.43
C PRO A 1050 -47.78 -5.42 -6.68
N PRO A 1051 -46.90 -5.54 -5.66
CA PRO A 1051 -45.50 -5.22 -5.81
C PRO A 1051 -44.87 -6.02 -6.97
N PRO A 1052 -43.90 -5.46 -7.70
CA PRO A 1052 -43.13 -6.22 -8.68
C PRO A 1052 -42.32 -7.32 -7.99
N THR A 1053 -42.18 -8.46 -8.65
CA THR A 1053 -41.44 -9.63 -8.14
C THR A 1053 -40.00 -9.69 -8.63
N THR A 1054 -39.69 -9.01 -9.74
CA THR A 1054 -38.35 -8.94 -10.34
C THR A 1054 -38.07 -7.54 -10.90
N ILE A 1055 -36.79 -7.20 -11.11
CA ILE A 1055 -36.36 -5.93 -11.75
C ILE A 1055 -36.92 -5.82 -13.19
N SER A 1056 -36.95 -6.93 -13.95
CA SER A 1056 -37.54 -6.98 -15.29
C SER A 1056 -39.07 -6.71 -15.27
N ASP A 1057 -39.79 -7.23 -14.27
CA ASP A 1057 -41.20 -6.94 -14.08
C ASP A 1057 -41.43 -5.46 -13.71
N LEU A 1058 -40.54 -4.89 -12.89
CA LEU A 1058 -40.57 -3.48 -12.48
C LEU A 1058 -40.34 -2.54 -13.67
N GLN A 1059 -39.35 -2.82 -14.53
CA GLN A 1059 -39.13 -2.09 -15.78
C GLN A 1059 -40.39 -2.12 -16.65
N THR A 1060 -40.95 -3.32 -16.87
CA THR A 1060 -42.14 -3.50 -17.71
C THR A 1060 -43.35 -2.74 -17.16
N LYS A 1061 -43.61 -2.83 -15.84
CA LYS A 1061 -44.70 -2.09 -15.18
C LYS A 1061 -44.49 -0.58 -15.26
N THR A 1062 -43.26 -0.10 -15.10
CA THR A 1062 -42.91 1.33 -15.16
C THR A 1062 -43.24 1.93 -16.53
N PHE A 1063 -42.72 1.35 -17.61
CA PHE A 1063 -42.96 1.87 -18.96
C PHE A 1063 -44.41 1.66 -19.42
N LYS A 1064 -45.13 0.63 -18.93
CA LYS A 1064 -46.59 0.51 -19.13
C LYS A 1064 -47.37 1.63 -18.44
N THR A 1065 -47.00 2.01 -17.21
CA THR A 1065 -47.63 3.12 -16.49
C THR A 1065 -47.34 4.46 -17.17
N LEU A 1066 -46.10 4.71 -17.61
CA LEU A 1066 -45.74 5.91 -18.37
C LEU A 1066 -46.53 5.99 -19.69
N ALA A 1067 -46.58 4.88 -20.45
CA ALA A 1067 -47.33 4.83 -21.71
C ALA A 1067 -48.84 5.03 -21.51
N ARG A 1068 -49.45 4.39 -20.49
CA ARG A 1068 -50.88 4.54 -20.15
C ARG A 1068 -51.26 5.98 -19.84
N ASN A 1069 -50.36 6.72 -19.19
CA ASN A 1069 -50.56 8.12 -18.83
C ASN A 1069 -49.98 9.11 -19.85
N LYS A 1070 -49.52 8.62 -21.02
CA LYS A 1070 -48.95 9.43 -22.12
C LYS A 1070 -47.72 10.25 -21.72
N ILE A 1071 -46.94 9.75 -20.77
CA ILE A 1071 -45.71 10.39 -20.31
C ILE A 1071 -44.56 9.91 -21.20
N SER A 1072 -43.82 10.86 -21.79
CA SER A 1072 -42.65 10.57 -22.63
C SER A 1072 -41.44 11.39 -22.18
N PRO A 1073 -40.22 10.82 -22.22
CA PRO A 1073 -39.00 11.56 -21.94
C PRO A 1073 -38.84 12.73 -22.92
N HIS A 1074 -38.61 13.92 -22.38
CA HIS A 1074 -38.38 15.15 -23.14
C HIS A 1074 -37.03 15.75 -22.77
N VAL A 1075 -36.32 16.28 -23.78
CA VAL A 1075 -35.02 16.93 -23.60
C VAL A 1075 -35.13 18.33 -24.15
N ASP A 1076 -34.68 19.29 -23.35
CA ASP A 1076 -34.49 20.67 -23.78
C ASP A 1076 -32.99 20.97 -23.83
N THR A 1077 -32.42 20.91 -25.03
CA THR A 1077 -30.99 21.12 -25.26
C THR A 1077 -30.54 22.57 -25.05
N SER A 1078 -31.45 23.50 -24.76
CA SER A 1078 -31.09 24.86 -24.34
C SER A 1078 -30.81 24.98 -22.83
N ILE A 1079 -30.99 23.89 -22.07
CA ILE A 1079 -30.69 23.81 -20.65
C ILE A 1079 -29.42 22.96 -20.48
N GLU A 1080 -28.29 23.63 -20.39
CA GLU A 1080 -26.99 23.03 -20.05
C GLU A 1080 -26.77 23.16 -18.55
N LEU A 1081 -26.50 22.04 -17.87
CA LEU A 1081 -26.31 21.98 -16.44
C LEU A 1081 -24.83 21.87 -16.08
N VAL A 1082 -24.54 22.31 -14.85
CA VAL A 1082 -23.29 22.06 -14.15
C VAL A 1082 -23.64 21.65 -12.71
N THR A 1083 -22.93 20.65 -12.19
CA THR A 1083 -23.06 20.21 -10.81
C THR A 1083 -21.79 20.60 -10.05
N CYS A 1084 -21.95 21.43 -9.03
CA CYS A 1084 -20.88 22.04 -8.26
C CYS A 1084 -21.07 21.82 -6.76
N ALA A 1085 -19.99 21.99 -5.99
CA ALA A 1085 -20.06 22.03 -4.53
C ALA A 1085 -19.33 23.24 -3.96
N GLY A 1086 -19.82 23.81 -2.86
CA GLY A 1086 -19.09 24.85 -2.12
C GLY A 1086 -17.73 24.37 -1.65
N ILE A 1087 -16.68 25.16 -1.86
CA ILE A 1087 -15.33 24.87 -1.36
C ILE A 1087 -15.32 25.01 0.17
N LYS A 1088 -14.92 23.94 0.86
CA LYS A 1088 -14.77 23.92 2.31
C LYS A 1088 -13.46 24.61 2.69
N ASP A 1089 -13.54 25.87 3.05
CA ASP A 1089 -12.40 26.65 3.55
C ASP A 1089 -11.98 26.09 4.92
N SER A 1090 -10.86 25.38 4.99
CA SER A 1090 -10.27 24.86 6.24
C SER A 1090 -9.47 25.94 7.00
N THR A 1091 -9.75 27.20 6.72
CA THR A 1091 -9.03 28.35 7.28
C THR A 1091 -9.41 28.58 8.76
N PRO A 1092 -8.44 28.81 9.68
CA PRO A 1092 -8.74 28.98 11.12
C PRO A 1092 -9.36 30.34 11.48
N ASN A 1093 -9.54 31.25 10.52
CA ASN A 1093 -10.01 32.61 10.76
C ASN A 1093 -11.51 32.75 10.52
N ALA A 1094 -12.27 32.98 11.59
CA ALA A 1094 -13.71 33.26 11.53
C ALA A 1094 -14.08 34.43 10.59
N SER A 1095 -13.16 35.37 10.30
CA SER A 1095 -13.38 36.47 9.37
C SER A 1095 -13.32 36.09 7.89
N GLU A 1096 -12.48 35.10 7.52
CA GLU A 1096 -12.36 34.61 6.13
C GLU A 1096 -13.48 33.62 5.83
N ALA A 1097 -13.80 32.72 6.75
CA ALA A 1097 -14.97 31.83 6.64
C ALA A 1097 -16.28 32.63 6.46
N ASN A 1098 -16.49 33.70 7.23
CA ASN A 1098 -17.65 34.59 7.08
C ASN A 1098 -17.66 35.35 5.73
N PHE A 1099 -16.48 35.62 5.14
CA PHE A 1099 -16.38 36.32 3.87
C PHE A 1099 -16.68 35.40 2.68
N THR A 1100 -16.16 34.17 2.71
CA THR A 1100 -16.41 33.15 1.68
C THR A 1100 -17.86 32.65 1.76
N GLU A 1101 -18.43 32.47 2.96
CA GLU A 1101 -19.85 32.15 3.17
C GLU A 1101 -20.77 33.26 2.62
N GLY A 1102 -20.45 34.53 2.92
CA GLY A 1102 -21.20 35.67 2.39
C GLY A 1102 -21.17 35.78 0.87
N LYS A 1103 -20.06 35.40 0.22
CA LYS A 1103 -19.96 35.34 -1.25
C LYS A 1103 -20.82 34.24 -1.86
N LEU A 1104 -20.84 33.05 -1.24
CA LEU A 1104 -21.68 31.93 -1.67
C LEU A 1104 -23.17 32.26 -1.54
N GLN A 1105 -23.57 32.77 -0.37
CA GLN A 1105 -24.94 33.23 -0.09
C GLN A 1105 -25.38 34.32 -1.08
N LEU A 1106 -24.50 35.28 -1.40
CA LEU A 1106 -24.77 36.31 -2.39
C LEU A 1106 -24.95 35.72 -3.80
N GLY A 1107 -24.14 34.74 -4.19
CA GLY A 1107 -24.28 34.03 -5.45
C GLY A 1107 -25.63 33.32 -5.56
N ILE A 1108 -26.01 32.56 -4.53
CA ILE A 1108 -27.32 31.87 -4.46
C ILE A 1108 -28.48 32.88 -4.55
N ALA A 1109 -28.41 33.98 -3.80
CA ALA A 1109 -29.42 35.02 -3.84
C ALA A 1109 -29.56 35.64 -5.24
N LYS A 1110 -28.44 35.88 -5.93
CA LYS A 1110 -28.43 36.37 -7.31
C LYS A 1110 -29.04 35.36 -8.28
N CYS A 1111 -28.74 34.06 -8.14
CA CYS A 1111 -29.33 33.01 -8.98
C CYS A 1111 -30.86 32.93 -8.82
N LEU A 1112 -31.36 33.00 -7.59
CA LEU A 1112 -32.81 32.91 -7.32
C LEU A 1112 -33.59 34.17 -7.72
N THR A 1113 -32.92 35.32 -7.83
CA THR A 1113 -33.52 36.61 -8.17
C THR A 1113 -33.19 37.09 -9.59
N CYS A 1114 -32.46 36.29 -10.38
CA CYS A 1114 -32.05 36.69 -11.72
C CYS A 1114 -33.23 36.82 -12.69
N TYR A 1115 -33.04 37.62 -13.73
CA TYR A 1115 -33.98 37.71 -14.85
C TYR A 1115 -33.25 37.40 -16.17
N PRO A 1116 -33.69 36.41 -16.98
CA PRO A 1116 -34.82 35.52 -16.72
C PRO A 1116 -34.59 34.60 -15.50
N PRO A 1117 -35.67 34.17 -14.80
CA PRO A 1117 -35.57 33.29 -13.65
C PRO A 1117 -34.89 31.96 -14.02
N PRO A 1118 -34.32 31.23 -13.05
CA PRO A 1118 -33.75 29.91 -13.31
C PRO A 1118 -34.83 28.97 -13.84
N ARG A 1119 -34.52 28.30 -14.94
CA ARG A 1119 -35.29 27.20 -15.53
C ARG A 1119 -34.90 25.87 -14.90
N PHE A 1120 -33.65 25.76 -14.45
CA PHE A 1120 -33.16 24.62 -13.68
C PHE A 1120 -32.17 25.09 -12.61
N PHE A 1121 -32.50 24.84 -11.34
CA PHE A 1121 -31.66 25.15 -10.19
C PHE A 1121 -32.06 24.24 -9.03
N SER A 1122 -31.14 23.42 -8.55
CA SER A 1122 -31.31 22.59 -7.36
C SER A 1122 -30.18 22.87 -6.39
N ILE A 1123 -30.52 23.08 -5.12
CA ILE A 1123 -29.56 23.21 -4.03
C ILE A 1123 -29.93 22.24 -2.92
N THR A 1124 -28.93 21.50 -2.44
CA THR A 1124 -29.05 20.61 -1.27
C THR A 1124 -28.10 21.11 -0.18
N LEU A 1125 -28.66 21.33 1.01
CA LEU A 1125 -27.95 21.76 2.21
C LEU A 1125 -28.14 20.72 3.31
N THR A 1126 -27.03 20.33 3.95
CA THR A 1126 -27.01 19.43 5.11
C THR A 1126 -26.11 20.03 6.19
N ASP A 1127 -26.17 19.46 7.40
CA ASP A 1127 -25.34 19.86 8.53
C ASP A 1127 -23.92 19.23 8.50
N ASN A 1128 -23.69 18.27 7.59
CA ASN A 1128 -22.46 17.48 7.50
C ASN A 1128 -21.67 17.68 6.20
N GLU A 1129 -22.29 18.19 5.13
CA GLU A 1129 -21.67 18.38 3.81
C GLU A 1129 -21.71 19.84 3.36
N SER A 1130 -20.81 20.22 2.47
CA SER A 1130 -20.85 21.55 1.85
C SER A 1130 -22.02 21.65 0.87
N ALA A 1131 -22.54 22.87 0.65
CA ALA A 1131 -23.67 23.10 -0.24
C ALA A 1131 -23.44 22.50 -1.64
N SER A 1132 -24.35 21.63 -2.08
CA SER A 1132 -24.33 21.04 -3.42
C SER A 1132 -25.31 21.76 -4.33
N LEU A 1133 -24.87 22.13 -5.53
CA LEU A 1133 -25.63 22.92 -6.49
C LEU A 1133 -25.66 22.22 -7.86
N THR A 1134 -26.85 21.99 -8.40
CA THR A 1134 -27.04 21.59 -9.81
C THR A 1134 -27.86 22.67 -10.51
N MET A 1135 -27.25 23.40 -11.42
CA MET A 1135 -27.87 24.61 -11.99
C MET A 1135 -27.51 24.80 -13.46
N GLU A 1136 -28.27 25.65 -14.16
CA GLU A 1136 -27.90 26.07 -15.51
C GLU A 1136 -26.49 26.70 -15.52
N ARG A 1137 -25.63 26.32 -16.46
CA ARG A 1137 -24.24 26.81 -16.55
C ARG A 1137 -24.14 28.34 -16.59
N ARG A 1138 -25.11 29.03 -17.21
CA ARG A 1138 -25.20 30.50 -17.23
C ARG A 1138 -25.26 31.15 -15.85
N LEU A 1139 -25.67 30.41 -14.82
CA LEU A 1139 -25.81 30.91 -13.46
C LEU A 1139 -24.47 30.98 -12.72
N LEU A 1140 -23.40 30.33 -13.23
CA LEU A 1140 -22.04 30.48 -12.69
C LEU A 1140 -21.56 31.93 -12.69
N ALA A 1141 -21.95 32.71 -13.70
CA ALA A 1141 -21.63 34.14 -13.81
C ALA A 1141 -22.22 35.01 -12.66
N HIS A 1142 -23.12 34.46 -11.84
CA HIS A 1142 -23.65 35.15 -10.66
C HIS A 1142 -22.77 34.98 -9.41
N PHE A 1143 -21.82 34.04 -9.44
CA PHE A 1143 -20.78 33.88 -8.43
C PHE A 1143 -19.53 34.73 -8.79
N PRO A 1144 -18.82 35.30 -7.81
CA PRO A 1144 -17.51 35.93 -8.03
C PRO A 1144 -16.57 35.02 -8.80
N ASP A 1145 -15.84 35.57 -9.78
CA ASP A 1145 -14.86 34.85 -10.61
C ASP A 1145 -15.42 33.55 -11.21
N GLU A 1146 -16.70 33.60 -11.62
CA GLU A 1146 -17.45 32.46 -12.18
C GLU A 1146 -17.49 31.21 -11.28
N GLY A 1147 -17.18 31.39 -9.99
CA GLY A 1147 -17.14 30.34 -8.99
C GLY A 1147 -15.80 29.60 -8.89
N GLU A 1148 -14.74 29.97 -9.63
CA GLU A 1148 -13.44 29.26 -9.59
C GLU A 1148 -12.86 29.14 -8.17
N ASP A 1149 -12.99 30.19 -7.35
CA ASP A 1149 -12.49 30.25 -5.97
C ASP A 1149 -13.56 29.91 -4.91
N LEU A 1150 -14.78 29.52 -5.32
CA LEU A 1150 -15.93 29.31 -4.42
C LEU A 1150 -16.61 27.96 -4.57
N LEU A 1151 -16.55 27.38 -5.77
CA LEU A 1151 -17.29 26.20 -6.18
C LEU A 1151 -16.34 25.19 -6.85
N LEU A 1152 -16.30 23.96 -6.34
CA LEU A 1152 -15.71 22.81 -7.00
C LEU A 1152 -16.58 22.37 -8.17
N GLY A 1153 -15.97 21.92 -9.26
CA GLY A 1153 -16.68 21.29 -10.39
C GLY A 1153 -17.21 22.23 -11.47
N THR A 1154 -16.85 23.51 -11.44
CA THR A 1154 -17.24 24.51 -12.46
C THR A 1154 -16.77 24.15 -13.89
N GLU A 1155 -15.64 23.45 -14.00
CA GLU A 1155 -15.06 22.97 -15.27
C GLU A 1155 -15.58 21.59 -15.74
N SER A 1156 -16.56 21.00 -15.07
CA SER A 1156 -17.08 19.67 -15.44
C SER A 1156 -17.69 19.64 -16.86
N PRO A 1157 -17.69 18.50 -17.57
CA PRO A 1157 -18.29 18.38 -18.90
C PRO A 1157 -19.78 18.76 -18.92
N GLU A 1158 -20.29 19.17 -20.07
CA GLU A 1158 -21.68 19.63 -20.23
C GLU A 1158 -22.70 18.52 -19.94
N GLN A 1159 -23.65 18.82 -19.05
CA GLN A 1159 -24.70 17.89 -18.60
C GLN A 1159 -26.08 18.33 -19.12
N ILE A 1160 -26.91 17.39 -19.55
CA ILE A 1160 -28.23 17.63 -20.14
C ILE A 1160 -29.32 16.85 -19.37
N PRO A 1161 -30.42 17.50 -18.94
CA PRO A 1161 -31.51 16.85 -18.24
C PRO A 1161 -32.55 16.25 -19.20
N ILE A 1162 -32.79 14.94 -19.06
CA ILE A 1162 -33.94 14.22 -19.62
C ILE A 1162 -35.09 14.31 -18.61
N THR A 1163 -36.19 14.97 -19.00
CA THR A 1163 -37.34 15.25 -18.13
C THR A 1163 -38.51 14.29 -18.37
N LEU A 1164 -39.05 13.76 -17.29
CA LEU A 1164 -40.31 13.00 -17.23
C LEU A 1164 -41.36 13.85 -16.50
N ASP A 1165 -42.45 14.18 -17.19
CA ASP A 1165 -43.57 14.93 -16.60
C ASP A 1165 -44.50 13.98 -15.83
N LEU A 1166 -44.44 14.01 -14.50
CA LEU A 1166 -45.18 13.09 -13.62
C LEU A 1166 -46.39 13.77 -12.95
N ARG A 1167 -46.79 14.97 -13.39
CA ARG A 1167 -47.86 15.77 -12.75
C ARG A 1167 -49.18 15.04 -12.61
N ASP A 1168 -49.53 14.23 -13.62
CA ASP A 1168 -50.78 13.47 -13.68
C ASP A 1168 -50.73 12.12 -12.94
N LEU A 1169 -49.60 11.80 -12.30
CA LEU A 1169 -49.45 10.59 -11.49
C LEU A 1169 -49.70 10.88 -9.99
N PRO A 1170 -50.23 9.90 -9.24
CA PRO A 1170 -50.19 9.93 -7.79
C PRO A 1170 -48.75 10.00 -7.29
N LEU A 1171 -48.51 10.74 -6.20
CA LEU A 1171 -47.22 10.81 -5.50
C LEU A 1171 -46.66 9.43 -5.11
N GLU A 1172 -47.53 8.43 -4.95
CA GLU A 1172 -47.19 7.04 -4.63
C GLU A 1172 -46.67 6.20 -5.83
N SER A 1173 -46.45 6.79 -6.99
CA SER A 1173 -46.04 6.08 -8.22
C SER A 1173 -44.53 5.84 -8.28
N THR A 1174 -43.98 4.97 -7.45
CA THR A 1174 -42.58 5.09 -7.00
C THR A 1174 -41.58 4.07 -7.53
N GLY A 1175 -42.04 3.13 -8.34
CA GLY A 1175 -41.17 2.28 -9.14
C GLY A 1175 -40.50 3.01 -10.31
N ILE A 1176 -40.87 4.26 -10.58
CA ILE A 1176 -40.49 4.97 -11.81
C ILE A 1176 -38.99 5.26 -11.86
N VAL A 1177 -38.41 5.75 -10.76
CA VAL A 1177 -36.96 6.05 -10.67
C VAL A 1177 -36.14 4.79 -10.93
N CYS A 1178 -36.43 3.71 -10.21
CA CYS A 1178 -35.73 2.43 -10.38
C CYS A 1178 -35.98 1.82 -11.76
N GLY A 1179 -37.22 1.83 -12.28
CA GLY A 1179 -37.54 1.30 -13.60
C GLY A 1179 -36.87 2.06 -14.75
N VAL A 1180 -36.77 3.39 -14.66
CA VAL A 1180 -36.08 4.25 -15.64
C VAL A 1180 -34.56 4.06 -15.55
N SER A 1181 -33.99 4.10 -14.35
CA SER A 1181 -32.55 3.91 -14.12
C SER A 1181 -32.09 2.51 -14.54
N SER A 1182 -32.91 1.49 -14.29
CA SER A 1182 -32.64 0.11 -14.69
C SER A 1182 -32.60 -0.04 -16.20
N ARG A 1183 -33.55 0.61 -16.89
CA ARG A 1183 -33.61 0.58 -18.34
C ARG A 1183 -32.45 1.33 -18.99
N LEU A 1184 -32.05 2.46 -18.43
CA LEU A 1184 -30.88 3.21 -18.90
C LEU A 1184 -29.61 2.39 -18.70
N THR A 1185 -29.41 1.85 -17.50
CA THR A 1185 -28.25 0.99 -17.21
C THR A 1185 -28.19 -0.24 -18.13
N ASP A 1186 -29.32 -0.89 -18.42
CA ASP A 1186 -29.36 -2.04 -19.33
C ASP A 1186 -29.25 -1.67 -20.82
N GLY A 1187 -29.80 -0.53 -21.23
CA GLY A 1187 -29.79 -0.08 -22.62
C GLY A 1187 -28.47 0.54 -23.07
N MET A 1188 -27.71 1.09 -22.12
CA MET A 1188 -26.38 1.68 -22.34
C MET A 1188 -25.26 0.63 -22.26
N LYS A 1189 -25.51 -0.56 -21.68
CA LYS A 1189 -24.54 -1.67 -21.61
C LYS A 1189 -24.06 -2.08 -23.01
N GLY A 1190 -22.76 -1.89 -23.26
CA GLY A 1190 -22.06 -2.40 -24.44
C GLY A 1190 -22.08 -1.52 -25.68
N ARG A 1191 -22.49 -0.24 -25.59
CA ARG A 1191 -22.62 0.62 -26.78
C ARG A 1191 -21.46 1.56 -27.11
N ILE A 1192 -20.57 1.92 -26.19
CA ILE A 1192 -19.36 2.72 -26.52
C ILE A 1192 -18.22 2.30 -25.58
N GLY A 1193 -16.97 2.29 -26.06
CA GLY A 1193 -15.76 1.94 -25.30
C GLY A 1193 -15.37 2.94 -24.19
N ARG A 1194 -16.29 3.26 -23.28
CA ARG A 1194 -16.06 3.88 -21.98
C ARG A 1194 -16.47 2.89 -20.88
N GLU A 1195 -15.68 2.81 -19.82
CA GLU A 1195 -15.93 1.91 -18.67
C GLU A 1195 -17.12 2.30 -17.79
N MET A 1196 -17.62 3.54 -17.86
CA MET A 1196 -18.55 4.07 -16.85
C MET A 1196 -19.64 4.94 -17.50
N PHE A 1197 -20.91 4.71 -17.15
CA PHE A 1197 -22.06 5.54 -17.53
C PHE A 1197 -22.46 6.42 -16.33
N ASN A 1198 -22.16 7.71 -16.39
CA ASN A 1198 -22.30 8.61 -15.25
C ASN A 1198 -23.65 9.36 -15.35
N MET A 1199 -24.64 8.92 -14.55
CA MET A 1199 -25.95 9.58 -14.50
C MET A 1199 -26.30 10.04 -13.09
N SER A 1200 -26.94 11.20 -12.99
CA SER A 1200 -27.51 11.72 -11.73
C SER A 1200 -29.03 11.76 -11.82
N TYR A 1201 -29.72 11.51 -10.71
CA TYR A 1201 -31.18 11.53 -10.67
C TYR A 1201 -31.69 12.62 -9.73
N LEU A 1202 -32.63 13.43 -10.22
CA LEU A 1202 -33.36 14.39 -9.42
C LEU A 1202 -34.87 14.12 -9.55
N SER A 1203 -35.44 13.53 -8.50
CA SER A 1203 -36.88 13.32 -8.37
C SER A 1203 -37.48 14.45 -7.56
N THR A 1204 -38.44 15.16 -8.15
CA THR A 1204 -39.21 16.22 -7.51
C THR A 1204 -40.67 15.78 -7.32
N SER A 1205 -41.53 16.61 -6.72
CA SER A 1205 -42.89 16.21 -6.33
C SER A 1205 -43.79 15.74 -7.50
N ARG A 1206 -43.53 16.23 -8.71
CA ARG A 1206 -44.32 16.02 -9.93
C ARG A 1206 -43.46 15.89 -11.20
N ALA A 1207 -42.14 15.81 -11.08
CA ALA A 1207 -41.25 15.57 -12.21
C ALA A 1207 -40.08 14.65 -11.81
N GLY A 1208 -39.54 13.96 -12.80
CA GLY A 1208 -38.30 13.18 -12.65
C GLY A 1208 -37.31 13.61 -13.71
N HIS A 1209 -36.08 13.92 -13.29
CA HIS A 1209 -35.02 14.36 -14.18
C HIS A 1209 -33.85 13.38 -14.09
N VAL A 1210 -33.44 12.85 -15.24
CA VAL A 1210 -32.19 12.09 -15.39
C VAL A 1210 -31.18 13.02 -16.06
N ILE A 1211 -30.06 13.25 -15.42
CA ILE A 1211 -29.00 14.13 -15.92
C ILE A 1211 -27.88 13.24 -16.46
N VAL A 1212 -27.52 13.43 -17.73
CA VAL A 1212 -26.48 12.68 -18.45
C VAL A 1212 -25.50 13.66 -19.10
N TYR A 1213 -24.30 13.21 -19.46
CA TYR A 1213 -23.41 14.03 -20.28
C TYR A 1213 -23.96 14.19 -21.71
N GLU A 1214 -23.64 15.32 -22.36
CA GLU A 1214 -24.13 15.60 -23.71
C GLU A 1214 -23.82 14.47 -24.71
N ASP A 1215 -22.62 13.88 -24.62
CA ASP A 1215 -22.17 12.82 -25.51
C ASP A 1215 -22.86 11.46 -25.27
N GLU A 1216 -23.58 11.32 -24.16
CA GLU A 1216 -24.36 10.12 -23.80
C GLU A 1216 -25.87 10.28 -24.09
N LEU A 1217 -26.31 11.47 -24.48
CA LEU A 1217 -27.73 11.83 -24.61
C LEU A 1217 -28.46 11.00 -25.67
N GLU A 1218 -27.86 10.81 -26.85
CA GLU A 1218 -28.52 10.08 -27.95
C GLU A 1218 -28.78 8.61 -27.58
N ASP A 1219 -27.78 7.96 -26.98
CA ASP A 1219 -27.88 6.57 -26.54
C ASP A 1219 -28.88 6.41 -25.39
N ALA A 1220 -28.88 7.33 -24.42
CA ALA A 1220 -29.83 7.33 -23.32
C ALA A 1220 -31.28 7.49 -23.82
N MET A 1221 -31.49 8.37 -24.81
CA MET A 1221 -32.79 8.54 -25.44
C MET A 1221 -33.22 7.33 -26.27
N GLU A 1222 -32.29 6.64 -26.95
CA GLU A 1222 -32.61 5.40 -27.66
C GLU A 1222 -33.02 4.28 -26.69
N ALA A 1223 -32.29 4.12 -25.58
CA ALA A 1223 -32.59 3.13 -24.54
C ALA A 1223 -34.02 3.31 -23.98
N LEU A 1224 -34.42 4.55 -23.70
CA LEU A 1224 -35.75 4.90 -23.18
C LEU A 1224 -36.86 4.74 -24.24
N ARG A 1225 -36.62 5.17 -25.50
CA ARG A 1225 -37.58 5.02 -26.60
C ARG A 1225 -37.86 3.55 -26.94
N GLY A 1226 -36.83 2.70 -26.93
CA GLY A 1226 -36.98 1.27 -27.15
C GLY A 1226 -37.88 0.58 -26.12
N ALA A 1227 -37.84 1.02 -24.85
CA ALA A 1227 -38.73 0.51 -23.81
C ALA A 1227 -40.18 0.95 -23.98
N GLN A 1228 -40.42 2.21 -24.40
CA GLN A 1228 -41.78 2.69 -24.67
C GLN A 1228 -42.46 1.91 -25.81
N GLN A 1229 -41.72 1.53 -26.87
CA GLN A 1229 -42.25 0.72 -27.97
C GLN A 1229 -42.57 -0.73 -27.55
N ASN A 1230 -41.70 -1.35 -26.75
CA ASN A 1230 -41.92 -2.71 -26.23
C ASN A 1230 -43.07 -2.78 -25.19
N GLY A 1231 -43.28 -1.72 -24.41
CA GLY A 1231 -44.39 -1.62 -23.47
C GLY A 1231 -45.78 -1.51 -24.13
N LEU A 1232 -45.85 -1.09 -25.39
CA LEU A 1232 -47.07 -1.02 -26.20
C LEU A 1232 -47.37 -2.29 -27.01
N ALA A 1233 -46.37 -3.16 -27.21
CA ALA A 1233 -46.46 -4.37 -28.03
C ALA A 1233 -46.89 -5.64 -27.27
N ASN A 1234 -46.96 -5.59 -25.92
CA ASN A 1234 -47.26 -6.73 -25.04
C ASN A 1234 -48.50 -6.55 -24.15
#